data_AF-A0A098G601-F1
#
_entry.id   AF-A0A098G601-F1
#
_cell.length_a   1.000
_cell.length_b   1.000
_cell.length_c   1.000
_cell.angle_alpha   90.00
_cell.angle_beta   90.00
_cell.angle_gamma   90.00
#
_symmetry.space_group_name_H-M   'P 1'
#
loop_
_entity.id
_entity.type
_entity.pdbx_description
1 polymer ?
#
loop_
_entity_poly.entity_id
_entity_poly.type
_entity_poly.pdbx_seq_one_letter_code
_entity_poly.pdbx_strand_id
1 'polypeptide(L)'
;MSSSYCKWLFISTCLFGTLFIASFNGWSRGGGGCFEQGTLIATPQGSRAIEQLHPGDWVWGNVQGKHTKAKVVSTSKVNPGHYLELKLATGLIHVTKEHLFATKQGEFHRAANLRPGDKVIIWQSNQWKTEPIIAITSIKSRKPAFNLLVDSGATYLANEVLVHNKGCFLPNTPILLTNGSSRAIDQIHPGDQVQAYDVDGTIVTTKVRAVLKHQVNSYYVVSTKTTVTNVTGEHPFYIGHGEFKTVESLHPGDLIYTFDGKKLKREVITHIAQINGVTTVFNLQTDEPHTYFAAGVAVHNKGGGGGGCFPAGTKIKTPAGNKAIELLAPGDWVVSINRNGQKFPTRVQSTFVTRSKVLSVKTNSGNLHTTEEHPIARQNGSFVPAGQLKVHDVLLVNKAKGMQPAIVQSLHSESEQVVFNLSVSSPHTFIADNFLVHNKGGIGFRGGSSGNDSDSFILYIIIGIFLWAALKGKWEQTTNLDYNYSRKTIEKKSLQTVKLLDFIARQDETMKPDELKRLVHSTFFLLQESWMRRNYAPMEQLLMPDLFHQHSQQIEGMIRNHEINRIDRLQILNIDFVNVRYTEKKYQREFTALISASARDYYVDDRTRKYIRGDLGPETFQEFWTFQLQDSAWKLREIEQSRESDYLKEENFCELFTDGQIEKIYQNKVDNLGTSGPWLPKNVEVKVNKVERMLNFLVQSDKIWDKQTMLNRVRLVFTNIHLALEAGELTPAIEAQLYPSIAEQFNQTIGTWKAQDNSIEYRNFCVRKIDIVLVKSFNDKTKNEFTARVAAHAQRIQRQNGRVLTQDKEVTPFEEYWTFGLLDEQWKLKDVMLKAQGKKALGSENLEESSSPDLVKWYYTKKRAL
;
A
#
# COMPACT_ATOMS: atom_id res chain seq x y z
N MET A 1 -41.13 -41.84 -39.57
CA MET A 1 -41.30 -41.05 -40.81
C MET A 1 -41.31 -39.59 -40.40
N SER A 2 -40.19 -38.86 -40.50
CA SER A 2 -39.70 -38.16 -41.71
C SER A 2 -40.67 -37.02 -42.10
N SER A 3 -40.26 -35.75 -41.94
CA SER A 3 -39.59 -34.94 -43.00
C SER A 3 -40.62 -34.41 -44.04
N SER A 4 -40.68 -33.14 -44.46
CA SER A 4 -39.88 -31.93 -44.16
C SER A 4 -40.54 -30.67 -44.74
N TYR A 5 -40.14 -29.49 -44.24
CA TYR A 5 -39.97 -28.18 -44.94
C TYR A 5 -40.96 -27.74 -46.05
N CYS A 6 -41.53 -26.52 -45.91
CA CYS A 6 -40.92 -25.32 -46.52
C CYS A 6 -41.44 -23.99 -45.89
N LYS A 7 -40.72 -22.87 -46.12
CA LYS A 7 -40.97 -21.51 -45.57
C LYS A 7 -41.86 -20.67 -46.51
N TRP A 8 -42.50 -19.58 -46.07
CA TRP A 8 -42.06 -18.15 -46.13
C TRP A 8 -43.23 -17.27 -45.58
N LEU A 9 -43.13 -16.02 -45.07
CA LEU A 9 -42.01 -15.16 -44.62
C LEU A 9 -42.53 -13.89 -43.84
N PHE A 10 -42.25 -13.76 -42.53
CA PHE A 10 -42.12 -12.48 -41.75
C PHE A 10 -43.38 -11.57 -41.54
N ILE A 11 -43.49 -10.62 -40.58
CA ILE A 11 -42.55 -9.95 -39.62
C ILE A 11 -43.06 -10.04 -38.15
N SER A 12 -42.15 -9.99 -37.16
CA SER A 12 -42.41 -10.12 -35.72
C SER A 12 -42.63 -8.82 -34.92
N THR A 13 -43.47 -8.93 -33.88
CA THR A 13 -43.46 -8.20 -32.61
C THR A 13 -42.19 -8.44 -31.76
N CYS A 14 -41.98 -7.63 -30.71
CA CYS A 14 -41.45 -8.16 -29.44
C CYS A 14 -41.94 -7.35 -28.21
N LEU A 15 -42.14 -8.05 -27.09
CA LEU A 15 -42.79 -7.57 -25.85
C LEU A 15 -42.28 -8.45 -24.67
N PHE A 16 -42.51 -8.01 -23.42
CA PHE A 16 -42.23 -8.71 -22.14
C PHE A 16 -40.75 -8.82 -21.73
N GLY A 17 -40.42 -8.96 -20.44
CA GLY A 17 -41.26 -8.98 -19.22
C GLY A 17 -40.46 -9.50 -18.01
N THR A 18 -40.86 -9.16 -16.79
CA THR A 18 -40.10 -9.40 -15.53
C THR A 18 -40.68 -10.51 -14.63
N LEU A 19 -39.87 -10.93 -13.63
CA LEU A 19 -40.10 -11.89 -12.51
C LEU A 19 -39.85 -13.37 -12.87
N PHE A 20 -39.09 -14.16 -12.08
CA PHE A 20 -39.27 -14.39 -10.62
C PHE A 20 -38.07 -15.12 -9.93
N ILE A 21 -38.02 -15.02 -8.58
CA ILE A 21 -37.32 -15.86 -7.56
C ILE A 21 -35.79 -15.67 -7.35
N ALA A 22 -35.41 -15.70 -6.06
CA ALA A 22 -34.07 -15.43 -5.52
C ALA A 22 -33.50 -16.61 -4.67
N SER A 23 -32.37 -16.36 -4.00
CA SER A 23 -31.60 -17.18 -3.02
C SER A 23 -30.41 -17.97 -3.63
N PHE A 24 -29.21 -18.07 -3.02
CA PHE A 24 -28.81 -17.90 -1.61
C PHE A 24 -27.39 -17.28 -1.41
N ASN A 25 -27.18 -16.78 -0.18
CA ASN A 25 -25.96 -16.32 0.54
C ASN A 25 -24.70 -17.22 0.39
N GLY A 26 -23.47 -16.87 0.83
CA GLY A 26 -22.89 -15.82 1.70
C GLY A 26 -21.37 -16.09 1.85
N TRP A 27 -20.52 -15.47 2.67
CA TRP A 27 -20.65 -14.50 3.78
C TRP A 27 -19.37 -13.64 3.89
N SER A 28 -19.51 -12.44 4.46
CA SER A 28 -18.40 -11.63 5.00
C SER A 28 -17.83 -12.20 6.30
N ARG A 29 -16.57 -11.91 6.62
CA ARG A 29 -16.08 -11.82 8.02
C ARG A 29 -15.00 -10.75 8.19
N GLY A 30 -15.30 -9.74 9.00
CA GLY A 30 -14.30 -8.82 9.59
C GLY A 30 -13.72 -9.40 10.88
N GLY A 31 -12.56 -8.90 11.31
CA GLY A 31 -11.79 -9.48 12.42
C GLY A 31 -12.22 -9.05 13.83
N GLY A 32 -12.12 -9.98 14.78
CA GLY A 32 -12.37 -9.80 16.22
C GLY A 32 -12.80 -11.12 16.85
N GLY A 33 -12.03 -11.65 17.81
CA GLY A 33 -12.23 -13.02 18.30
C GLY A 33 -13.37 -13.17 19.31
N CYS A 34 -14.03 -14.32 19.32
CA CYS A 34 -15.24 -14.66 20.07
C CYS A 34 -15.19 -16.09 20.67
N PHE A 35 -15.99 -16.36 21.71
CA PHE A 35 -16.19 -17.66 22.38
C PHE A 35 -17.53 -18.31 22.00
N GLU A 36 -17.67 -19.64 22.01
CA GLU A 36 -18.96 -20.31 21.75
C GLU A 36 -20.01 -19.98 22.83
N GLN A 37 -21.27 -19.93 22.39
CA GLN A 37 -22.45 -19.88 23.26
C GLN A 37 -22.38 -20.92 24.39
N GLY A 38 -22.60 -20.47 25.63
CA GLY A 38 -22.51 -21.27 26.85
C GLY A 38 -21.20 -21.10 27.62
N THR A 39 -20.19 -20.41 27.07
CA THR A 39 -18.95 -20.09 27.80
C THR A 39 -19.28 -19.23 29.03
N LEU A 40 -18.94 -19.69 30.23
CA LEU A 40 -19.24 -18.99 31.48
C LEU A 40 -18.24 -17.87 31.74
N ILE A 41 -18.71 -16.71 32.15
CA ILE A 41 -17.89 -15.55 32.45
C ILE A 41 -18.05 -15.23 33.94
N ALA A 42 -16.94 -15.02 34.64
CA ALA A 42 -16.98 -14.80 36.09
C ALA A 42 -17.59 -13.42 36.42
N THR A 43 -18.62 -13.40 37.27
CA THR A 43 -19.27 -12.16 37.75
C THR A 43 -19.18 -12.04 39.28
N PRO A 44 -19.39 -10.84 39.87
CA PRO A 44 -19.50 -10.68 41.32
C PRO A 44 -20.62 -11.49 41.99
N GLN A 45 -21.58 -12.01 41.22
CA GLN A 45 -22.70 -12.82 41.69
C GLN A 45 -22.57 -14.32 41.31
N GLY A 46 -21.40 -14.74 40.83
CA GLY A 46 -21.16 -16.10 40.31
C GLY A 46 -21.09 -16.13 38.77
N SER A 47 -20.55 -17.20 38.20
CA SER A 47 -20.30 -17.26 36.75
C SER A 47 -21.60 -17.38 35.95
N ARG A 48 -21.74 -16.60 34.87
CA ARG A 48 -22.93 -16.54 33.98
C ARG A 48 -22.52 -16.79 32.53
N ALA A 49 -23.37 -17.43 31.73
CA ALA A 49 -23.05 -17.69 30.33
C ALA A 49 -22.89 -16.39 29.52
N ILE A 50 -21.95 -16.38 28.59
CA ILE A 50 -21.51 -15.20 27.83
C ILE A 50 -22.65 -14.52 27.06
N GLU A 51 -23.59 -15.31 26.53
CA GLU A 51 -24.78 -14.83 25.82
C GLU A 51 -25.87 -14.29 26.73
N GLN A 52 -25.79 -14.56 28.04
CA GLN A 52 -26.72 -14.05 29.06
C GLN A 52 -26.23 -12.75 29.69
N LEU A 53 -25.01 -12.30 29.37
CA LEU A 53 -24.45 -11.04 29.86
C LEU A 53 -24.83 -9.89 28.94
N HIS A 54 -25.10 -8.75 29.54
CA HIS A 54 -25.64 -7.57 28.87
C HIS A 54 -24.78 -6.33 29.16
N PRO A 55 -24.89 -5.28 28.32
CA PRO A 55 -24.41 -3.95 28.68
C PRO A 55 -24.81 -3.58 30.11
N GLY A 56 -23.84 -3.29 30.97
CA GLY A 56 -24.06 -2.93 32.36
C GLY A 56 -23.87 -4.03 33.41
N ASP A 57 -23.84 -5.32 33.02
CA ASP A 57 -23.49 -6.41 33.93
C ASP A 57 -22.03 -6.30 34.41
N TRP A 58 -21.73 -6.61 35.66
CA TRP A 58 -20.34 -6.64 36.12
C TRP A 58 -19.72 -8.02 35.89
N VAL A 59 -18.52 -8.07 35.29
CA VAL A 59 -17.66 -9.25 35.25
C VAL A 59 -16.36 -8.98 36.02
N TRP A 60 -15.52 -9.99 36.17
CA TRP A 60 -14.20 -9.86 36.79
C TRP A 60 -13.09 -9.83 35.74
N GLY A 61 -12.10 -8.96 35.95
CA GLY A 61 -10.95 -8.74 35.07
C GLY A 61 -9.66 -8.46 35.83
N ASN A 62 -8.60 -8.11 35.10
CA ASN A 62 -7.28 -7.80 35.64
C ASN A 62 -6.80 -6.39 35.29
N VAL A 63 -6.44 -5.61 36.30
CA VAL A 63 -5.91 -4.26 36.15
C VAL A 63 -4.57 -4.18 36.89
N GLN A 64 -3.45 -4.08 36.14
CA GLN A 64 -2.08 -4.07 36.73
C GLN A 64 -1.83 -5.22 37.73
N GLY A 65 -2.29 -6.43 37.43
CA GLY A 65 -2.17 -7.57 38.33
C GLY A 65 -3.23 -7.67 39.42
N LYS A 66 -4.11 -6.67 39.61
CA LYS A 66 -5.19 -6.71 40.60
C LYS A 66 -6.47 -7.31 39.99
N HIS A 67 -7.14 -8.18 40.75
CA HIS A 67 -8.45 -8.72 40.41
C HIS A 67 -9.50 -7.65 40.70
N THR A 68 -10.13 -7.11 39.65
CA THR A 68 -10.93 -5.87 39.72
C THR A 68 -12.20 -6.01 38.89
N LYS A 69 -13.27 -5.33 39.31
CA LYS A 69 -14.58 -5.40 38.65
C LYS A 69 -14.58 -4.66 37.33
N ALA A 70 -15.27 -5.25 36.37
CA ALA A 70 -15.26 -4.87 34.97
C ALA A 70 -16.67 -4.89 34.38
N LYS A 71 -17.36 -3.75 34.25
CA LYS A 71 -18.72 -3.69 33.70
C LYS A 71 -18.73 -3.98 32.21
N VAL A 72 -19.57 -4.89 31.72
CA VAL A 72 -19.80 -5.15 30.30
C VAL A 72 -20.45 -3.91 29.63
N VAL A 73 -20.30 -3.74 28.31
CA VAL A 73 -21.01 -2.71 27.50
C VAL A 73 -21.61 -3.19 26.23
N SER A 74 -20.98 -4.15 25.59
CA SER A 74 -21.70 -4.83 24.56
C SER A 74 -21.26 -6.25 24.52
N THR A 75 -22.16 -7.00 23.94
CA THR A 75 -21.89 -8.32 23.46
C THR A 75 -21.95 -8.22 21.96
N SER A 76 -21.04 -8.89 21.29
CA SER A 76 -21.09 -9.05 19.84
C SER A 76 -21.32 -10.52 19.54
N LYS A 77 -22.06 -10.84 18.48
CA LYS A 77 -22.42 -12.20 18.11
C LYS A 77 -22.06 -12.47 16.66
N VAL A 78 -21.38 -13.57 16.39
CA VAL A 78 -21.00 -14.03 15.05
C VAL A 78 -21.25 -15.53 14.90
N ASN A 79 -21.44 -16.01 13.67
CA ASN A 79 -21.50 -17.45 13.40
C ASN A 79 -20.18 -17.88 12.77
N PRO A 80 -19.18 -18.39 13.54
CA PRO A 80 -17.93 -18.87 12.94
C PRO A 80 -18.15 -20.20 12.21
N GLY A 81 -17.22 -20.58 11.33
CA GLY A 81 -17.28 -21.88 10.66
C GLY A 81 -16.70 -23.02 11.51
N HIS A 82 -15.72 -22.70 12.34
CA HIS A 82 -15.00 -23.62 13.22
C HIS A 82 -14.58 -22.90 14.50
N TYR A 83 -14.49 -23.64 15.60
CA TYR A 83 -13.82 -23.24 16.83
C TYR A 83 -12.50 -23.99 17.00
N LEU A 84 -11.71 -23.50 17.95
CA LEU A 84 -10.75 -24.28 18.70
C LEU A 84 -11.40 -24.62 20.05
N GLU A 85 -11.45 -25.89 20.41
CA GLU A 85 -11.87 -26.40 21.70
C GLU A 85 -10.61 -26.58 22.55
N LEU A 86 -10.46 -25.73 23.58
CA LEU A 86 -9.39 -25.76 24.57
C LEU A 86 -9.88 -26.54 25.79
N LYS A 87 -9.27 -27.68 26.07
CA LYS A 87 -9.48 -28.42 27.31
C LYS A 87 -8.46 -27.98 28.34
N LEU A 88 -8.92 -27.56 29.51
CA LEU A 88 -8.16 -27.32 30.73
C LEU A 88 -8.57 -28.40 31.77
N ALA A 89 -7.91 -28.48 32.92
CA ALA A 89 -8.39 -29.30 34.03
C ALA A 89 -9.69 -28.70 34.62
N THR A 90 -9.85 -27.38 34.51
CA THR A 90 -11.01 -26.60 34.96
C THR A 90 -12.22 -26.66 34.02
N GLY A 91 -12.05 -27.03 32.75
CA GLY A 91 -13.18 -27.16 31.81
C GLY A 91 -12.80 -27.12 30.34
N LEU A 92 -13.80 -26.98 29.47
CA LEU A 92 -13.64 -26.78 28.02
C LEU A 92 -13.94 -25.32 27.66
N ILE A 93 -13.19 -24.74 26.72
CA ILE A 93 -13.42 -23.38 26.19
C ILE A 93 -13.41 -23.46 24.66
N HIS A 94 -14.53 -23.16 24.02
CA HIS A 94 -14.62 -23.12 22.57
C HIS A 94 -14.46 -21.68 22.09
N VAL A 95 -13.52 -21.42 21.20
CA VAL A 95 -13.09 -20.05 20.85
C VAL A 95 -12.63 -19.93 19.40
N THR A 96 -12.84 -18.77 18.79
CA THR A 96 -12.31 -18.47 17.45
C THR A 96 -10.80 -18.26 17.49
N LYS A 97 -10.13 -18.60 16.40
CA LYS A 97 -8.66 -18.59 16.24
C LYS A 97 -7.97 -17.29 16.67
N GLU A 98 -8.65 -16.16 16.54
CA GLU A 98 -8.10 -14.83 16.67
C GLU A 98 -8.29 -14.17 18.05
N HIS A 99 -9.02 -14.79 19.00
CA HIS A 99 -9.24 -14.25 20.35
C HIS A 99 -7.97 -14.31 21.23
N LEU A 100 -7.80 -13.38 22.17
CA LEU A 100 -6.58 -13.21 22.96
C LEU A 100 -6.73 -13.69 24.41
N PHE A 101 -5.87 -14.59 24.86
CA PHE A 101 -5.78 -15.11 26.23
C PHE A 101 -4.53 -14.59 26.93
N ALA A 102 -4.63 -14.26 28.22
CA ALA A 102 -3.50 -13.92 29.06
C ALA A 102 -2.69 -15.18 29.38
N THR A 103 -1.42 -15.19 29.02
CA THR A 103 -0.48 -16.26 29.40
C THR A 103 0.46 -15.82 30.52
N LYS A 104 0.74 -14.50 30.61
CA LYS A 104 1.36 -13.83 31.75
C LYS A 104 0.71 -12.47 32.00
N GLN A 105 1.03 -11.82 33.12
CA GLN A 105 0.48 -10.50 33.45
C GLN A 105 0.90 -9.47 32.40
N GLY A 106 -0.09 -8.87 31.71
CA GLY A 106 0.14 -7.95 30.59
C GLY A 106 0.50 -8.61 29.25
N GLU A 107 0.58 -9.94 29.17
CA GLU A 107 1.01 -10.68 27.97
C GLU A 107 -0.14 -11.55 27.42
N PHE A 108 -0.55 -11.29 26.18
CA PHE A 108 -1.74 -11.90 25.57
C PHE A 108 -1.45 -12.59 24.23
N HIS A 109 -1.85 -13.85 24.10
CA HIS A 109 -1.58 -14.71 22.93
C HIS A 109 -2.89 -15.13 22.25
N ARG A 110 -2.85 -15.33 20.93
CA ARG A 110 -4.06 -15.73 20.17
C ARG A 110 -4.42 -17.20 20.41
N ALA A 111 -5.70 -17.51 20.40
CA ALA A 111 -6.21 -18.87 20.59
C ALA A 111 -5.67 -19.89 19.58
N ALA A 112 -5.42 -19.50 18.33
CA ALA A 112 -4.77 -20.36 17.33
C ALA A 112 -3.25 -20.49 17.49
N ASN A 113 -2.67 -19.71 18.39
CA ASN A 113 -1.28 -19.82 18.76
C ASN A 113 -1.12 -20.69 20.01
N LEU A 114 -2.06 -20.65 20.98
CA LEU A 114 -2.17 -21.58 22.12
C LEU A 114 -2.50 -23.00 21.70
N ARG A 115 -2.03 -24.04 22.44
CA ARG A 115 -2.18 -25.50 22.17
C ARG A 115 -1.95 -26.29 23.51
N PRO A 116 -1.76 -27.62 23.52
CA PRO A 116 -1.59 -28.39 24.77
C PRO A 116 -0.25 -28.12 25.48
N GLY A 117 -0.32 -27.83 26.78
CA GLY A 117 0.80 -27.52 27.66
C GLY A 117 0.98 -26.02 27.90
N ASP A 118 0.24 -25.17 27.18
CA ASP A 118 0.22 -23.72 27.37
C ASP A 118 -0.44 -23.32 28.67
N LYS A 119 0.30 -22.55 29.46
CA LYS A 119 -0.21 -22.01 30.71
C LYS A 119 -0.94 -20.69 30.45
N VAL A 120 -2.23 -20.69 30.69
CA VAL A 120 -3.07 -19.48 30.70
C VAL A 120 -3.26 -19.00 32.13
N ILE A 121 -3.40 -17.69 32.33
CA ILE A 121 -3.74 -17.12 33.64
C ILE A 121 -5.19 -17.44 33.94
N ILE A 122 -5.41 -18.06 35.10
CA ILE A 122 -6.72 -18.31 35.68
C ILE A 122 -6.86 -17.58 37.01
N TRP A 123 -8.10 -17.29 37.40
CA TRP A 123 -8.42 -16.83 38.75
C TRP A 123 -9.07 -17.95 39.56
N GLN A 124 -8.35 -18.52 40.52
CA GLN A 124 -8.83 -19.64 41.32
C GLN A 124 -8.32 -19.59 42.76
N SER A 125 -9.14 -20.08 43.69
CA SER A 125 -8.87 -20.02 45.13
C SER A 125 -8.56 -18.58 45.61
N ASN A 126 -9.22 -17.60 45.00
CA ASN A 126 -9.02 -16.16 45.24
C ASN A 126 -7.58 -15.66 44.97
N GLN A 127 -6.86 -16.30 44.06
CA GLN A 127 -5.51 -15.91 43.62
C GLN A 127 -5.32 -16.07 42.10
N TRP A 128 -4.42 -15.27 41.53
CA TRP A 128 -3.96 -15.46 40.15
C TRP A 128 -3.07 -16.70 40.08
N LYS A 129 -3.53 -17.70 39.34
CA LYS A 129 -2.81 -18.96 39.09
C LYS A 129 -2.55 -19.10 37.60
N THR A 130 -1.77 -20.10 37.23
CA THR A 130 -1.55 -20.46 35.82
C THR A 130 -1.84 -21.93 35.62
N GLU A 131 -2.63 -22.25 34.60
CA GLU A 131 -3.12 -23.61 34.35
C GLU A 131 -2.75 -24.05 32.94
N PRO A 132 -2.19 -25.27 32.76
CA PRO A 132 -1.88 -25.81 31.46
C PRO A 132 -3.15 -26.26 30.73
N ILE A 133 -3.28 -25.86 29.46
CA ILE A 133 -4.24 -26.45 28.53
C ILE A 133 -3.88 -27.92 28.31
N ILE A 134 -4.80 -28.84 28.58
CA ILE A 134 -4.66 -30.29 28.42
C ILE A 134 -4.75 -30.72 26.95
N ALA A 135 -5.63 -30.08 26.16
CA ALA A 135 -5.82 -30.41 24.75
C ALA A 135 -6.31 -29.20 23.94
N ILE A 136 -5.96 -29.13 22.65
CA ILE A 136 -6.68 -28.28 21.68
C ILE A 136 -7.05 -29.08 20.43
N THR A 137 -8.34 -29.07 20.10
CA THR A 137 -8.91 -29.65 18.87
C THR A 137 -9.56 -28.53 18.04
N SER A 138 -9.60 -28.67 16.71
CA SER A 138 -10.44 -27.78 15.89
C SER A 138 -11.75 -28.48 15.59
N ILE A 139 -12.85 -27.90 16.06
CA ILE A 139 -14.20 -28.45 15.91
C ILE A 139 -15.01 -27.62 14.92
N LYS A 140 -15.89 -28.27 14.14
CA LYS A 140 -16.84 -27.57 13.28
C LYS A 140 -17.88 -26.88 14.14
N SER A 141 -18.06 -25.59 13.91
CA SER A 141 -19.01 -24.77 14.68
C SER A 141 -20.44 -25.28 14.51
N ARG A 142 -21.14 -25.44 15.63
CA ARG A 142 -22.58 -25.80 15.69
C ARG A 142 -23.44 -24.74 16.37
N LYS A 143 -22.82 -23.80 17.08
CA LYS A 143 -23.47 -22.72 17.84
C LYS A 143 -22.84 -21.37 17.45
N PRO A 144 -23.52 -20.24 17.71
CA PRO A 144 -22.94 -18.91 17.53
C PRO A 144 -21.84 -18.62 18.55
N ALA A 145 -20.93 -17.71 18.20
CA ALA A 145 -19.91 -17.16 19.08
C ALA A 145 -20.30 -15.77 19.58
N PHE A 146 -19.82 -15.43 20.77
CA PHE A 146 -20.00 -14.15 21.43
C PHE A 146 -18.65 -13.58 21.87
N ASN A 147 -18.49 -12.25 21.86
CA ASN A 147 -17.36 -11.60 22.52
C ASN A 147 -17.85 -10.51 23.48
N LEU A 148 -17.26 -10.51 24.68
CA LEU A 148 -17.47 -9.49 25.70
C LEU A 148 -16.38 -8.45 25.74
N LEU A 149 -16.72 -7.47 26.56
CA LEU A 149 -16.35 -6.13 26.34
C LEU A 149 -16.66 -5.30 27.57
N VAL A 150 -15.61 -5.00 28.32
CA VAL A 150 -15.66 -4.94 29.78
C VAL A 150 -14.98 -3.67 30.22
N ASP A 151 -15.30 -3.08 31.38
CA ASP A 151 -14.87 -1.69 31.65
C ASP A 151 -13.38 -1.55 31.52
N SER A 152 -12.66 -2.64 31.69
CA SER A 152 -11.71 -2.73 32.78
C SER A 152 -10.56 -3.63 32.41
N GLY A 153 -9.34 -3.09 32.54
CA GLY A 153 -8.08 -3.83 32.41
C GLY A 153 -7.82 -4.43 31.04
N ALA A 154 -8.65 -4.10 30.06
CA ALA A 154 -8.86 -4.84 28.82
C ALA A 154 -9.25 -6.28 28.92
N THR A 155 -9.57 -6.75 30.12
CA THR A 155 -9.62 -8.16 30.39
C THR A 155 -10.81 -8.63 31.19
N TYR A 156 -11.24 -9.85 30.91
CA TYR A 156 -12.26 -10.56 31.67
C TYR A 156 -11.92 -12.03 31.80
N LEU A 157 -12.64 -12.72 32.68
CA LEU A 157 -12.45 -14.14 32.96
C LEU A 157 -13.49 -14.99 32.22
N ALA A 158 -13.08 -15.70 31.17
CA ALA A 158 -13.89 -16.66 30.42
C ALA A 158 -13.50 -18.10 30.80
N ASN A 159 -14.46 -18.85 31.34
CA ASN A 159 -14.27 -20.11 32.08
C ASN A 159 -13.07 -20.02 33.03
N GLU A 160 -13.08 -18.99 33.88
CA GLU A 160 -12.03 -18.63 34.84
C GLU A 160 -10.68 -18.20 34.24
N VAL A 161 -10.51 -18.24 32.91
CA VAL A 161 -9.29 -17.84 32.19
C VAL A 161 -9.33 -16.37 31.77
N LEU A 162 -8.26 -15.62 32.03
CA LEU A 162 -8.14 -14.20 31.72
C LEU A 162 -7.88 -13.94 30.22
N VAL A 163 -8.66 -13.07 29.57
CA VAL A 163 -8.70 -12.84 28.11
C VAL A 163 -8.87 -11.34 27.75
N HIS A 164 -8.55 -10.84 26.53
CA HIS A 164 -8.28 -9.39 26.24
C HIS A 164 -9.02 -8.71 25.04
N ASN A 165 -9.19 -7.35 25.02
CA ASN A 165 -9.69 -6.56 23.84
C ASN A 165 -9.04 -5.15 23.54
N LYS A 166 -9.61 -4.29 22.68
CA LYS A 166 -8.94 -3.42 21.65
C LYS A 166 -9.20 -1.88 21.82
N GLY A 167 -8.17 -1.01 21.70
CA GLY A 167 -8.07 0.49 21.97
C GLY A 167 -9.31 1.42 21.89
N CYS A 168 -9.48 2.49 22.71
CA CYS A 168 -10.82 2.98 23.19
C CYS A 168 -11.01 4.44 23.76
N PHE A 169 -12.22 4.84 24.23
CA PHE A 169 -12.80 6.15 24.68
C PHE A 169 -13.67 6.09 25.95
N LEU A 170 -13.78 7.11 26.82
CA LEU A 170 -14.65 7.03 28.03
C LEU A 170 -16.16 6.83 27.76
N PRO A 171 -16.96 6.27 28.71
CA PRO A 171 -18.38 5.91 28.53
C PRO A 171 -19.29 7.03 28.03
N ASN A 172 -19.10 8.23 28.58
CA ASN A 172 -19.91 9.40 28.27
C ASN A 172 -19.53 10.07 26.94
N THR A 173 -18.55 9.54 26.20
CA THR A 173 -18.12 10.05 24.89
C THR A 173 -19.31 10.04 23.92
N PRO A 174 -19.84 11.19 23.46
CA PRO A 174 -21.01 11.23 22.59
C PRO A 174 -20.67 10.75 21.17
N ILE A 175 -21.40 9.74 20.68
CA ILE A 175 -21.36 9.26 19.31
C ILE A 175 -22.50 9.89 18.52
N LEU A 176 -22.19 10.40 17.33
CA LEU A 176 -23.12 11.10 16.48
C LEU A 176 -24.02 10.13 15.71
N LEU A 177 -25.34 10.29 15.81
CA LEU A 177 -26.33 9.47 15.12
C LEU A 177 -26.74 10.10 13.78
N THR A 178 -27.31 9.29 12.89
CA THR A 178 -27.74 9.73 11.55
C THR A 178 -28.74 10.89 11.55
N ASN A 179 -29.59 10.98 12.58
CA ASN A 179 -30.55 12.07 12.79
C ASN A 179 -29.95 13.37 13.36
N GLY A 180 -28.62 13.46 13.53
CA GLY A 180 -27.92 14.63 14.05
C GLY A 180 -27.94 14.76 15.58
N SER A 181 -28.63 13.88 16.31
CA SER A 181 -28.52 13.77 17.77
C SER A 181 -27.28 12.97 18.17
N SER A 182 -26.78 13.18 19.39
CA SER A 182 -25.65 12.42 19.96
C SER A 182 -26.13 11.50 21.08
N ARG A 183 -25.53 10.31 21.16
CA ARG A 183 -25.80 9.30 22.20
C ARG A 183 -24.47 8.76 22.72
N ALA A 184 -24.33 8.62 24.03
CA ALA A 184 -23.06 8.20 24.63
C ALA A 184 -22.60 6.84 24.06
N ILE A 185 -21.29 6.62 23.93
CA ILE A 185 -20.75 5.37 23.37
C ILE A 185 -21.17 4.13 24.18
N ASP A 186 -21.55 4.33 25.44
CA ASP A 186 -22.15 3.32 26.32
C ASP A 186 -23.63 3.03 26.12
N GLN A 187 -24.28 3.79 25.26
CA GLN A 187 -25.67 3.68 24.82
C GLN A 187 -25.78 3.38 23.32
N ILE A 188 -24.64 3.16 22.64
CA ILE A 188 -24.58 2.68 21.26
C ILE A 188 -24.63 1.15 21.25
N HIS A 189 -25.37 0.59 20.30
CA HIS A 189 -25.61 -0.85 20.17
C HIS A 189 -25.19 -1.34 18.78
N PRO A 190 -24.78 -2.62 18.64
CA PRO A 190 -24.65 -3.26 17.34
C PRO A 190 -25.96 -3.15 16.55
N GLY A 191 -25.89 -2.59 15.36
CA GLY A 191 -27.04 -2.29 14.52
C GLY A 191 -27.46 -0.82 14.48
N ASP A 192 -27.05 0.00 15.45
CA ASP A 192 -27.22 1.45 15.37
C ASP A 192 -26.54 1.99 14.10
N GLN A 193 -27.22 2.93 13.44
CA GLN A 193 -26.61 3.74 12.40
C GLN A 193 -26.01 4.99 13.04
N VAL A 194 -24.72 5.21 12.80
CA VAL A 194 -23.98 6.37 13.27
C VAL A 194 -23.54 7.20 12.07
N GLN A 195 -23.36 8.51 12.26
CA GLN A 195 -22.66 9.30 11.26
C GLN A 195 -21.18 8.91 11.27
N ALA A 196 -20.67 8.73 10.06
CA ALA A 196 -19.29 8.47 9.74
C ALA A 196 -18.89 9.42 8.60
N TYR A 197 -17.66 9.29 8.13
CA TYR A 197 -17.16 10.08 7.01
C TYR A 197 -16.26 9.21 6.15
N ASP A 198 -16.37 9.39 4.84
CA ASP A 198 -15.47 8.74 3.89
C ASP A 198 -14.15 9.54 3.77
N VAL A 199 -13.15 8.98 3.10
CA VAL A 199 -11.77 9.52 3.00
C VAL A 199 -11.69 10.88 2.28
N ASP A 200 -12.71 11.23 1.50
CA ASP A 200 -12.89 12.53 0.86
C ASP A 200 -13.39 13.62 1.84
N GLY A 201 -13.98 13.21 2.97
CA GLY A 201 -14.63 14.06 3.97
C GLY A 201 -16.16 14.14 3.86
N THR A 202 -16.77 13.38 2.95
CA THR A 202 -18.23 13.28 2.81
C THR A 202 -18.83 12.59 4.03
N ILE A 203 -19.86 13.22 4.62
CA ILE A 203 -20.58 12.65 5.76
C ILE A 203 -21.49 11.54 5.25
N VAL A 204 -21.26 10.32 5.73
CA VAL A 204 -21.99 9.11 5.38
C VAL A 204 -22.60 8.47 6.61
N THR A 205 -23.42 7.45 6.43
CA THR A 205 -23.96 6.65 7.52
C THR A 205 -23.31 5.27 7.50
N THR A 206 -22.83 4.80 8.65
CA THR A 206 -22.32 3.42 8.79
C THR A 206 -23.02 2.72 9.94
N LYS A 207 -22.98 1.39 9.92
CA LYS A 207 -23.63 0.54 10.90
C LYS A 207 -22.60 -0.01 11.88
N VAL A 208 -22.93 0.00 13.17
CA VAL A 208 -22.08 -0.59 14.21
C VAL A 208 -22.22 -2.12 14.15
N ARG A 209 -21.11 -2.84 13.96
CA ARG A 209 -21.03 -4.31 13.99
C ARG A 209 -20.81 -4.85 15.41
N ALA A 210 -19.99 -4.17 16.19
CA ALA A 210 -19.75 -4.43 17.60
C ALA A 210 -19.35 -3.11 18.28
N VAL A 211 -19.73 -2.92 19.54
CA VAL A 211 -19.01 -1.96 20.38
C VAL A 211 -17.81 -2.70 20.96
N LEU A 212 -16.74 -1.99 21.29
CA LEU A 212 -15.56 -2.47 21.99
C LEU A 212 -15.34 -1.68 23.31
N LYS A 213 -14.68 -2.22 24.37
CA LYS A 213 -14.66 -1.67 25.75
C LYS A 213 -13.62 -2.40 26.61
N HIS A 214 -12.74 -1.65 27.28
CA HIS A 214 -11.72 -2.10 28.23
C HIS A 214 -11.32 -0.98 29.20
N GLN A 215 -10.55 -1.21 30.29
CA GLN A 215 -9.87 -0.12 31.03
C GLN A 215 -8.39 -0.16 30.83
N VAL A 216 -7.92 1.05 30.76
CA VAL A 216 -6.56 1.50 30.81
C VAL A 216 -6.30 2.06 32.20
N ASN A 217 -5.02 2.14 32.55
CA ASN A 217 -4.56 2.75 33.80
C ASN A 217 -4.30 4.25 33.64
N SER A 218 -4.44 4.76 32.41
CA SER A 218 -4.35 6.16 32.06
C SER A 218 -5.08 6.42 30.75
N TYR A 219 -5.66 7.59 30.60
CA TYR A 219 -6.26 8.09 29.36
C TYR A 219 -5.77 9.52 29.10
N TYR A 220 -6.12 10.08 27.96
CA TYR A 220 -5.80 11.45 27.57
C TYR A 220 -7.09 12.27 27.48
N VAL A 221 -7.04 13.47 28.04
CA VAL A 221 -8.00 14.54 27.79
C VAL A 221 -7.45 15.35 26.62
N VAL A 222 -8.22 15.45 25.53
CA VAL A 222 -7.88 16.27 24.36
C VAL A 222 -8.93 17.34 24.19
N SER A 223 -8.51 18.61 24.14
CA SER A 223 -9.41 19.77 24.05
C SER A 223 -9.14 20.59 22.79
N THR A 224 -10.21 21.08 22.16
CA THR A 224 -10.18 22.12 21.11
C THR A 224 -10.91 23.37 21.60
N LYS A 225 -11.22 24.30 20.69
CA LYS A 225 -12.09 25.45 20.99
C LYS A 225 -13.55 25.04 21.28
N THR A 226 -14.06 23.95 20.68
CA THR A 226 -15.49 23.57 20.82
C THR A 226 -15.75 22.17 21.37
N THR A 227 -14.73 21.33 21.59
CA THR A 227 -14.95 19.99 22.18
C THR A 227 -13.84 19.58 23.14
N VAL A 228 -14.17 18.66 24.03
CA VAL A 228 -13.26 17.95 24.94
C VAL A 228 -13.59 16.47 24.85
N THR A 229 -12.58 15.62 24.67
CA THR A 229 -12.75 14.17 24.53
C THR A 229 -11.74 13.40 25.36
N ASN A 230 -12.16 12.23 25.85
CA ASN A 230 -11.42 11.41 26.80
C ASN A 230 -11.15 10.04 26.17
N VAL A 231 -9.89 9.71 25.94
CA VAL A 231 -9.49 8.66 24.97
C VAL A 231 -8.16 8.00 25.32
N THR A 232 -7.93 6.77 24.90
CA THR A 232 -6.62 6.10 25.06
C THR A 232 -5.57 6.65 24.10
N GLY A 233 -4.30 6.64 24.52
CA GLY A 233 -3.19 7.26 23.76
C GLY A 233 -3.02 6.69 22.35
N GLU A 234 -3.28 5.39 22.18
CA GLU A 234 -3.09 4.67 20.92
C GLU A 234 -4.29 4.75 19.95
N HIS A 235 -5.32 5.54 20.28
CA HIS A 235 -6.51 5.72 19.44
C HIS A 235 -6.25 6.69 18.27
N PRO A 236 -6.61 6.33 17.02
CA PRO A 236 -6.37 7.18 15.84
C PRO A 236 -7.43 8.28 15.67
N PHE A 237 -6.99 9.55 15.70
CA PHE A 237 -7.78 10.74 15.35
C PHE A 237 -7.55 11.13 13.89
N TYR A 238 -8.59 11.62 13.22
CA TYR A 238 -8.53 12.07 11.83
C TYR A 238 -7.92 13.47 11.72
N ILE A 239 -6.83 13.56 10.96
CA ILE A 239 -6.12 14.82 10.67
C ILE A 239 -6.40 15.31 9.24
N GLY A 240 -7.37 14.69 8.55
CA GLY A 240 -7.79 15.03 7.20
C GLY A 240 -7.20 14.13 6.12
N HIS A 241 -7.69 14.28 4.89
CA HIS A 241 -7.07 13.70 3.69
C HIS A 241 -6.89 12.16 3.68
N GLY A 242 -7.67 11.43 4.48
CA GLY A 242 -7.53 9.97 4.68
C GLY A 242 -6.51 9.57 5.76
N GLU A 243 -5.87 10.53 6.44
CA GLU A 243 -4.78 10.30 7.40
C GLU A 243 -5.23 10.35 8.87
N PHE A 244 -4.53 9.57 9.69
CA PHE A 244 -4.83 9.39 11.10
C PHE A 244 -3.57 9.47 11.96
N LYS A 245 -3.69 10.07 13.15
CA LYS A 245 -2.59 10.26 14.10
C LYS A 245 -3.04 9.79 15.50
N THR A 246 -2.19 9.09 16.24
CA THR A 246 -2.54 8.61 17.59
C THR A 246 -2.50 9.77 18.59
N VAL A 247 -3.38 9.73 19.59
CA VAL A 247 -3.50 10.78 20.61
C VAL A 247 -2.19 11.05 21.35
N GLU A 248 -1.42 10.00 21.66
CA GLU A 248 -0.09 10.08 22.27
C GLU A 248 0.97 10.81 21.42
N SER A 249 0.71 11.00 20.12
CA SER A 249 1.62 11.68 19.17
C SER A 249 1.13 13.08 18.75
N LEU A 250 -0.09 13.45 19.14
CA LEU A 250 -0.65 14.79 18.93
C LEU A 250 -0.08 15.77 19.96
N HIS A 251 0.02 17.05 19.59
CA HIS A 251 0.48 18.14 20.46
C HIS A 251 -0.51 19.32 20.41
N PRO A 252 -0.58 20.16 21.45
CA PRO A 252 -1.26 21.46 21.35
C PRO A 252 -0.71 22.27 20.16
N GLY A 253 -1.60 22.80 19.32
CA GLY A 253 -1.28 23.40 18.03
C GLY A 253 -1.55 22.50 16.81
N ASP A 254 -1.59 21.17 16.98
CA ASP A 254 -1.98 20.25 15.89
C ASP A 254 -3.45 20.46 15.48
N LEU A 255 -3.74 20.22 14.19
CA LEU A 255 -5.09 20.30 13.64
C LEU A 255 -5.76 18.92 13.62
N ILE A 256 -6.98 18.84 14.15
CA ILE A 256 -7.88 17.69 14.03
C ILE A 256 -9.20 18.09 13.41
N TYR A 257 -9.98 17.11 12.97
CA TYR A 257 -11.29 17.34 12.38
C TYR A 257 -12.43 17.04 13.35
N THR A 258 -13.34 18.00 13.47
CA THR A 258 -14.60 17.89 14.21
C THR A 258 -15.79 18.01 13.25
N PHE A 259 -17.00 17.69 13.73
CA PHE A 259 -18.25 17.89 13.01
C PHE A 259 -18.96 19.18 13.46
N ASP A 260 -19.31 20.07 12.53
CA ASP A 260 -19.93 21.37 12.81
C ASP A 260 -21.47 21.39 12.78
N GLY A 261 -22.10 20.23 12.66
CA GLY A 261 -23.54 20.09 12.45
C GLY A 261 -23.94 19.89 10.98
N LYS A 262 -23.05 20.18 10.02
CA LYS A 262 -23.29 19.98 8.57
C LYS A 262 -22.13 19.29 7.84
N LYS A 263 -20.89 19.50 8.29
CA LYS A 263 -19.69 18.99 7.63
C LYS A 263 -18.52 18.82 8.60
N LEU A 264 -17.44 18.25 8.07
CA LEU A 264 -16.13 18.29 8.69
C LEU A 264 -15.57 19.72 8.76
N LYS A 265 -15.09 20.10 9.94
CA LYS A 265 -14.47 21.38 10.27
C LYS A 265 -13.12 21.12 10.94
N ARG A 266 -12.11 21.92 10.60
CA ARG A 266 -10.79 21.85 11.24
C ARG A 266 -10.79 22.64 12.55
N GLU A 267 -10.23 22.05 13.60
CA GLU A 267 -9.95 22.74 14.85
C GLU A 267 -8.54 22.46 15.36
N VAL A 268 -7.96 23.49 15.98
CA VAL A 268 -6.67 23.41 16.65
C VAL A 268 -6.88 22.78 18.03
N ILE A 269 -6.04 21.80 18.37
CA ILE A 269 -5.94 21.28 19.74
C ILE A 269 -5.35 22.37 20.63
N THR A 270 -6.10 22.78 21.64
CA THR A 270 -5.68 23.79 22.62
C THR A 270 -4.97 23.18 23.82
N HIS A 271 -5.28 21.91 24.14
CA HIS A 271 -4.71 21.22 25.29
C HIS A 271 -4.74 19.70 25.12
N ILE A 272 -3.69 19.03 25.64
CA ILE A 272 -3.63 17.58 25.82
C ILE A 272 -3.04 17.32 27.21
N ALA A 273 -3.68 16.46 28.00
CA ALA A 273 -3.15 15.99 29.27
C ALA A 273 -3.40 14.49 29.46
N GLN A 274 -2.39 13.75 29.91
CA GLN A 274 -2.54 12.37 30.35
C GLN A 274 -3.05 12.34 31.79
N ILE A 275 -4.17 11.65 32.01
CA ILE A 275 -4.78 11.42 33.32
C ILE A 275 -4.49 9.98 33.72
N ASN A 276 -3.68 9.80 34.75
CA ASN A 276 -3.43 8.49 35.36
C ASN A 276 -4.62 8.13 36.25
N GLY A 277 -5.27 7.02 35.93
CA GLY A 277 -6.51 6.58 36.55
C GLY A 277 -7.07 5.36 35.85
N VAL A 278 -7.48 4.38 36.66
CA VAL A 278 -8.17 3.16 36.23
C VAL A 278 -9.57 3.57 35.73
N THR A 279 -9.73 3.79 34.42
CA THR A 279 -10.97 4.34 33.85
C THR A 279 -11.52 3.55 32.70
N THR A 280 -12.84 3.41 32.71
CA THR A 280 -13.57 2.77 31.64
C THR A 280 -13.30 3.39 30.26
N VAL A 281 -12.98 2.58 29.25
CA VAL A 281 -12.91 3.03 27.84
C VAL A 281 -13.64 2.08 26.85
N PHE A 282 -14.04 2.58 25.67
CA PHE A 282 -14.95 2.07 24.63
C PHE A 282 -14.51 2.33 23.18
N ASN A 283 -14.88 1.52 22.19
CA ASN A 283 -14.63 1.77 20.76
C ASN A 283 -15.79 1.22 19.93
N LEU A 284 -15.82 1.45 18.63
CA LEU A 284 -16.78 0.85 17.73
C LEU A 284 -16.03 0.06 16.66
N GLN A 285 -16.49 -1.16 16.41
CA GLN A 285 -16.26 -1.85 15.16
C GLN A 285 -17.44 -1.53 14.24
N THR A 286 -17.22 -0.68 13.24
CA THR A 286 -18.21 -0.32 12.22
C THR A 286 -18.06 -1.16 10.94
N ASP A 287 -19.09 -1.15 10.10
CA ASP A 287 -19.00 -1.47 8.67
C ASP A 287 -18.04 -0.49 7.94
N GLU A 288 -17.88 -0.62 6.62
CA GLU A 288 -17.19 0.42 5.84
C GLU A 288 -17.88 1.79 6.06
N PRO A 289 -17.15 2.92 6.10
CA PRO A 289 -15.71 3.09 5.82
C PRO A 289 -14.79 2.92 7.05
N HIS A 290 -15.23 2.23 8.12
CA HIS A 290 -14.45 2.00 9.34
C HIS A 290 -14.08 3.26 10.16
N THR A 291 -14.84 4.35 9.95
CA THR A 291 -14.75 5.61 10.71
C THR A 291 -16.04 5.88 11.49
N TYR A 292 -16.01 6.86 12.41
CA TYR A 292 -17.19 7.43 13.09
C TYR A 292 -16.81 8.74 13.80
N PHE A 293 -17.80 9.43 14.39
CA PHE A 293 -17.59 10.60 15.23
C PHE A 293 -17.74 10.29 16.72
N ALA A 294 -16.75 10.72 17.53
CA ALA A 294 -16.69 10.53 18.98
C ALA A 294 -16.37 11.87 19.68
N ALA A 295 -17.26 12.33 20.57
CA ALA A 295 -17.28 13.71 21.10
C ALA A 295 -17.22 14.79 20.00
N GLY A 296 -17.86 14.52 18.86
CA GLY A 296 -17.79 15.38 17.69
C GLY A 296 -16.43 15.37 16.96
N VAL A 297 -15.44 14.59 17.39
CA VAL A 297 -14.14 14.38 16.71
C VAL A 297 -14.22 13.19 15.75
N ALA A 298 -13.60 13.31 14.58
CA ALA A 298 -13.51 12.24 13.57
C ALA A 298 -12.42 11.19 13.91
N VAL A 299 -12.77 9.89 13.96
CA VAL A 299 -11.87 8.81 14.49
C VAL A 299 -11.99 7.47 13.71
N HIS A 300 -11.08 6.49 13.93
CA HIS A 300 -10.97 5.23 13.16
C HIS A 300 -10.83 3.92 13.98
N ASN A 301 -11.19 2.78 13.38
CA ASN A 301 -11.30 1.44 13.98
C ASN A 301 -10.09 0.49 13.69
N LYS A 302 -9.30 0.06 14.71
CA LYS A 302 -7.91 -0.51 14.56
C LYS A 302 -7.69 -2.01 14.95
N GLY A 303 -7.14 -2.90 14.09
CA GLY A 303 -6.31 -4.08 14.55
C GLY A 303 -6.20 -5.42 13.72
N GLY A 304 -4.96 -5.96 13.53
CA GLY A 304 -4.62 -7.37 13.13
C GLY A 304 -3.21 -7.66 12.48
N GLY A 305 -2.51 -8.78 12.81
CA GLY A 305 -1.21 -9.25 12.17
C GLY A 305 -0.37 -10.33 12.95
N GLY A 306 0.58 -11.08 12.33
CA GLY A 306 1.49 -12.09 12.99
C GLY A 306 2.45 -12.98 12.10
N GLY A 307 3.31 -13.85 12.70
CA GLY A 307 4.23 -14.83 12.02
C GLY A 307 5.08 -15.78 12.94
N GLY A 308 5.92 -16.69 12.38
CA GLY A 308 6.34 -18.00 13.00
C GLY A 308 7.72 -18.16 13.70
N CYS A 309 8.04 -19.36 14.25
CA CYS A 309 9.06 -19.58 15.33
C CYS A 309 9.79 -20.98 15.35
N PHE A 310 10.60 -21.28 16.39
CA PHE A 310 11.36 -22.54 16.67
C PHE A 310 11.35 -22.95 18.15
N PRO A 311 11.45 -24.24 18.55
CA PRO A 311 11.49 -24.65 19.96
C PRO A 311 12.81 -24.30 20.68
N ALA A 312 12.76 -24.38 22.02
CA ALA A 312 13.97 -24.40 22.85
C ALA A 312 14.96 -25.49 22.42
N GLY A 313 16.25 -25.25 22.60
CA GLY A 313 17.32 -26.19 22.29
C GLY A 313 17.78 -26.16 20.84
N THR A 314 16.96 -25.66 19.90
CA THR A 314 17.32 -25.47 18.48
C THR A 314 18.63 -24.70 18.36
N LYS A 315 19.59 -25.30 17.67
CA LYS A 315 20.97 -24.85 17.57
C LYS A 315 21.10 -23.78 16.49
N ILE A 316 21.14 -22.53 16.93
CA ILE A 316 21.44 -21.40 16.07
C ILE A 316 22.95 -21.32 15.89
N LYS A 317 23.39 -21.22 14.63
CA LYS A 317 24.81 -21.05 14.34
C LYS A 317 25.24 -19.65 14.75
N THR A 318 26.32 -19.53 15.52
CA THR A 318 27.00 -18.26 15.84
C THR A 318 28.47 -18.35 15.41
N PRO A 319 29.19 -17.22 15.31
CA PRO A 319 30.63 -17.25 15.00
C PRO A 319 31.46 -18.01 16.04
N ALA A 320 31.02 -18.02 17.31
CA ALA A 320 31.71 -18.70 18.41
C ALA A 320 31.29 -20.17 18.61
N GLY A 321 30.36 -20.70 17.81
CA GLY A 321 29.85 -22.06 17.94
C GLY A 321 28.35 -22.17 17.73
N ASN A 322 27.73 -23.27 18.13
CA ASN A 322 26.27 -23.39 18.13
C ASN A 322 25.73 -22.91 19.49
N LYS A 323 24.83 -21.92 19.50
CA LYS A 323 24.13 -21.44 20.71
C LYS A 323 22.65 -21.82 20.60
N ALA A 324 22.01 -22.19 21.70
CA ALA A 324 20.58 -22.52 21.67
C ALA A 324 19.75 -21.24 21.53
N ILE A 325 18.64 -21.29 20.78
CA ILE A 325 17.85 -20.11 20.40
C ILE A 325 17.37 -19.29 21.60
N GLU A 326 16.98 -19.97 22.69
CA GLU A 326 16.49 -19.40 23.93
C GLU A 326 17.56 -18.64 24.75
N LEU A 327 18.84 -18.86 24.45
CA LEU A 327 19.96 -18.19 25.12
C LEU A 327 20.42 -16.93 24.37
N LEU A 328 19.87 -16.64 23.20
CA LEU A 328 20.22 -15.47 22.40
C LEU A 328 19.45 -14.23 22.85
N ALA A 329 20.14 -13.09 22.92
CA ALA A 329 19.58 -11.79 23.29
C ALA A 329 19.77 -10.75 22.16
N PRO A 330 19.00 -9.65 22.15
CA PRO A 330 19.26 -8.51 21.26
C PRO A 330 20.72 -8.04 21.37
N GLY A 331 21.38 -7.91 20.23
CA GLY A 331 22.81 -7.60 20.11
C GLY A 331 23.71 -8.81 19.80
N ASP A 332 23.29 -10.04 20.14
CA ASP A 332 24.06 -11.26 19.87
C ASP A 332 24.30 -11.51 18.37
N TRP A 333 25.42 -12.15 18.05
CA TRP A 333 25.76 -12.55 16.69
C TRP A 333 25.28 -13.97 16.36
N VAL A 334 24.65 -14.12 15.20
CA VAL A 334 24.30 -15.40 14.57
C VAL A 334 24.91 -15.47 13.16
N VAL A 335 24.89 -16.64 12.52
CA VAL A 335 25.45 -16.85 11.19
C VAL A 335 24.33 -17.04 10.18
N SER A 336 24.43 -16.28 9.09
CA SER A 336 23.64 -16.38 7.87
C SER A 336 24.50 -16.84 6.69
N ILE A 337 23.89 -16.97 5.51
CA ILE A 337 24.53 -17.47 4.29
C ILE A 337 24.15 -16.56 3.11
N ASN A 338 25.15 -16.12 2.34
CA ASN A 338 24.95 -15.28 1.16
C ASN A 338 24.56 -16.12 -0.08
N ARG A 339 24.24 -15.48 -1.22
CA ARG A 339 23.84 -16.18 -2.45
C ARG A 339 24.89 -17.16 -2.98
N ASN A 340 26.17 -16.94 -2.64
CA ASN A 340 27.30 -17.78 -3.04
C ASN A 340 27.54 -18.97 -2.09
N GLY A 341 26.66 -19.20 -1.11
CA GLY A 341 26.79 -20.28 -0.13
C GLY A 341 27.82 -20.02 0.98
N GLN A 342 28.42 -18.81 1.03
CA GLN A 342 29.40 -18.43 2.04
C GLN A 342 28.71 -17.96 3.33
N LYS A 343 29.30 -18.29 4.47
CA LYS A 343 28.81 -17.94 5.81
C LYS A 343 29.25 -16.53 6.19
N PHE A 344 28.36 -15.76 6.80
CA PHE A 344 28.68 -14.44 7.36
C PHE A 344 27.86 -14.13 8.62
N PRO A 345 28.36 -13.28 9.54
CA PRO A 345 27.65 -12.95 10.76
C PRO A 345 26.56 -11.88 10.55
N THR A 346 25.44 -12.00 11.26
CA THR A 346 24.39 -10.98 11.40
C THR A 346 23.93 -10.89 12.86
N ARG A 347 23.25 -9.81 13.26
CA ARG A 347 22.87 -9.55 14.66
C ARG A 347 21.40 -9.85 14.93
N VAL A 348 21.11 -10.35 16.13
CA VAL A 348 19.76 -10.38 16.70
C VAL A 348 19.32 -8.95 17.05
N GLN A 349 18.20 -8.49 16.51
CA GLN A 349 17.57 -7.20 16.77
C GLN A 349 16.55 -7.28 17.91
N SER A 350 15.73 -8.34 17.90
CA SER A 350 14.70 -8.59 18.90
C SER A 350 14.44 -10.09 19.02
N THR A 351 13.98 -10.49 20.19
CA THR A 351 13.55 -11.86 20.47
C THR A 351 12.07 -11.87 20.75
N PHE A 352 11.38 -12.89 20.26
CA PHE A 352 9.97 -13.14 20.50
C PHE A 352 9.83 -14.52 21.12
N VAL A 353 8.98 -14.64 22.13
CA VAL A 353 8.65 -15.93 22.74
C VAL A 353 7.15 -16.09 22.67
N THR A 354 6.72 -17.20 22.09
CA THR A 354 5.33 -17.64 22.11
C THR A 354 5.33 -19.15 22.30
N ARG A 355 4.22 -19.80 22.04
CA ARG A 355 4.09 -21.25 22.11
C ARG A 355 3.48 -21.73 20.80
N SER A 356 3.99 -22.87 20.32
CA SER A 356 3.58 -23.38 19.03
C SER A 356 3.77 -24.89 18.83
N LYS A 357 2.89 -25.51 18.02
CA LYS A 357 3.07 -26.87 17.50
C LYS A 357 4.31 -26.79 16.67
N VAL A 358 5.23 -27.65 17.02
CA VAL A 358 6.42 -27.86 16.22
C VAL A 358 6.08 -28.92 15.18
N LEU A 359 6.33 -28.58 13.93
CA LEU A 359 6.46 -29.55 12.87
C LEU A 359 7.90 -30.05 12.88
N SER A 360 8.04 -31.35 13.14
CA SER A 360 9.26 -32.11 12.94
C SER A 360 9.43 -32.37 11.45
N VAL A 361 10.47 -31.79 10.86
CA VAL A 361 10.87 -31.96 9.47
C VAL A 361 12.10 -32.84 9.44
N LYS A 362 11.88 -34.16 9.30
CA LYS A 362 12.97 -35.14 9.22
C LYS A 362 13.44 -35.27 7.78
N THR A 363 14.74 -35.12 7.57
CA THR A 363 15.38 -35.29 6.26
C THR A 363 16.46 -36.37 6.31
N ASN A 364 16.92 -36.82 5.14
CA ASN A 364 18.09 -37.69 5.02
C ASN A 364 19.42 -37.07 5.52
N SER A 365 19.41 -35.80 5.97
CA SER A 365 20.61 -35.02 6.31
C SER A 365 20.50 -34.27 7.64
N GLY A 366 19.45 -34.50 8.44
CA GLY A 366 19.18 -33.82 9.71
C GLY A 366 17.70 -33.59 9.95
N ASN A 367 17.35 -33.11 11.14
CA ASN A 367 15.97 -32.81 11.54
C ASN A 367 15.86 -31.33 11.86
N LEU A 368 14.81 -30.66 11.39
CA LEU A 368 14.42 -29.33 11.83
C LEU A 368 13.12 -29.40 12.60
N HIS A 369 13.07 -28.70 13.72
CA HIS A 369 11.87 -28.55 14.54
C HIS A 369 11.42 -27.09 14.43
N THR A 370 10.27 -26.81 13.81
CA THR A 370 9.84 -25.41 13.57
C THR A 370 8.33 -25.30 13.39
N THR A 371 7.74 -24.09 13.43
CA THR A 371 6.29 -23.94 13.31
C THR A 371 5.80 -24.08 11.87
N GLU A 372 4.54 -24.53 11.67
CA GLU A 372 3.99 -24.76 10.32
C GLU A 372 4.08 -23.52 9.40
N GLU A 373 3.88 -22.33 9.98
CA GLU A 373 3.97 -21.06 9.26
C GLU A 373 5.42 -20.55 9.05
N HIS A 374 6.43 -21.21 9.62
CA HIS A 374 7.84 -20.79 9.54
C HIS A 374 8.45 -21.07 8.15
N PRO A 375 9.12 -20.10 7.51
CA PRO A 375 9.73 -20.27 6.20
C PRO A 375 11.09 -20.99 6.24
N ILE A 376 11.21 -22.12 5.52
CA ILE A 376 12.44 -22.91 5.37
C ILE A 376 12.94 -22.84 3.91
N ALA A 377 14.26 -22.76 3.71
CA ALA A 377 14.87 -22.71 2.38
C ALA A 377 14.82 -24.07 1.63
N ARG A 378 14.33 -24.03 0.38
CA ARG A 378 14.41 -25.11 -0.62
C ARG A 378 15.68 -24.99 -1.47
N GLN A 379 16.08 -26.08 -2.14
CA GLN A 379 17.27 -26.13 -3.00
C GLN A 379 17.35 -25.02 -4.05
N ASN A 380 16.21 -24.57 -4.57
CA ASN A 380 16.09 -23.49 -5.55
C ASN A 380 16.05 -22.07 -4.94
N GLY A 381 16.47 -21.90 -3.67
CA GLY A 381 16.48 -20.61 -2.98
C GLY A 381 15.11 -20.06 -2.56
N SER A 382 14.01 -20.79 -2.81
CA SER A 382 12.70 -20.43 -2.25
C SER A 382 12.70 -20.56 -0.74
N PHE A 383 11.90 -19.76 -0.05
CA PHE A 383 11.40 -20.13 1.28
C PHE A 383 9.96 -20.63 1.14
N VAL A 384 9.62 -21.69 1.87
CA VAL A 384 8.27 -22.26 1.93
C VAL A 384 7.88 -22.44 3.40
N PRO A 385 6.62 -22.18 3.81
CA PRO A 385 6.15 -22.51 5.16
C PRO A 385 6.33 -24.00 5.43
N ALA A 386 6.84 -24.36 6.60
CA ALA A 386 7.13 -25.75 6.96
C ALA A 386 5.92 -26.69 6.80
N GLY A 387 4.71 -26.22 7.17
CA GLY A 387 3.46 -26.96 7.03
C GLY A 387 2.95 -27.12 5.59
N GLN A 388 3.59 -26.47 4.62
CA GLN A 388 3.35 -26.68 3.19
C GLN A 388 4.36 -27.64 2.54
N LEU A 389 5.32 -28.16 3.32
CA LEU A 389 6.24 -29.19 2.84
C LEU A 389 5.52 -30.51 2.57
N LYS A 390 6.11 -31.30 1.67
CA LYS A 390 5.71 -32.67 1.39
C LYS A 390 6.92 -33.59 1.49
N VAL A 391 6.68 -34.88 1.74
CA VAL A 391 7.72 -35.92 1.60
C VAL A 391 8.28 -35.87 0.17
N HIS A 392 9.59 -35.99 0.03
CA HIS A 392 10.40 -35.74 -1.18
C HIS A 392 10.68 -34.28 -1.55
N ASP A 393 10.19 -33.28 -0.81
CA ASP A 393 10.70 -31.90 -0.98
C ASP A 393 12.20 -31.82 -0.65
N VAL A 394 12.93 -30.94 -1.36
CA VAL A 394 14.38 -30.77 -1.17
C VAL A 394 14.70 -29.44 -0.51
N LEU A 395 15.26 -29.51 0.69
CA LEU A 395 15.65 -28.41 1.56
C LEU A 395 17.16 -28.13 1.49
N LEU A 396 17.59 -26.96 1.97
CA LEU A 396 19.00 -26.59 2.08
C LEU A 396 19.51 -26.76 3.52
N VAL A 397 20.50 -27.64 3.70
CA VAL A 397 21.17 -27.92 4.97
C VAL A 397 22.67 -27.60 4.88
N ASN A 398 23.18 -26.89 5.88
CA ASN A 398 24.58 -26.52 6.06
C ASN A 398 25.40 -27.70 6.61
N LYS A 399 26.37 -28.19 5.83
CA LYS A 399 27.36 -29.20 6.28
C LYS A 399 28.79 -28.66 6.16
N ALA A 400 29.77 -29.50 6.49
CA ALA A 400 31.20 -29.14 6.47
C ALA A 400 31.67 -28.63 5.10
N LYS A 401 31.15 -29.18 3.99
CA LYS A 401 31.47 -28.77 2.61
C LYS A 401 30.53 -27.68 2.04
N GLY A 402 29.80 -26.93 2.88
CA GLY A 402 28.85 -25.90 2.46
C GLY A 402 27.39 -26.35 2.47
N MET A 403 26.52 -25.64 1.75
CA MET A 403 25.09 -25.97 1.65
C MET A 403 24.87 -27.17 0.74
N GLN A 404 24.03 -28.10 1.19
CA GLN A 404 23.72 -29.34 0.49
C GLN A 404 22.20 -29.60 0.46
N PRO A 405 21.69 -30.24 -0.59
CA PRO A 405 20.30 -30.68 -0.65
C PRO A 405 20.00 -31.77 0.39
N ALA A 406 18.86 -31.65 1.05
CA ALA A 406 18.34 -32.59 2.02
C ALA A 406 16.90 -32.95 1.67
N ILE A 407 16.61 -34.24 1.49
CA ILE A 407 15.30 -34.72 1.07
C ILE A 407 14.44 -34.96 2.31
N VAL A 408 13.25 -34.35 2.38
CA VAL A 408 12.26 -34.59 3.43
C VAL A 408 11.78 -36.04 3.36
N GLN A 409 12.06 -36.80 4.42
CA GLN A 409 11.69 -38.21 4.57
C GLN A 409 10.37 -38.36 5.32
N SER A 410 10.13 -37.53 6.34
CA SER A 410 8.86 -37.48 7.05
C SER A 410 8.60 -36.11 7.66
N LEU A 411 7.31 -35.81 7.82
CA LEU A 411 6.79 -34.62 8.48
C LEU A 411 5.88 -35.11 9.60
N HIS A 412 6.12 -34.68 10.83
CA HIS A 412 5.32 -35.06 11.98
C HIS A 412 4.99 -33.81 12.81
N SER A 413 3.71 -33.52 13.02
CA SER A 413 3.33 -32.50 14.00
C SER A 413 3.58 -33.07 15.38
N GLU A 414 4.57 -32.53 16.06
CA GLU A 414 4.80 -32.76 17.48
C GLU A 414 3.77 -32.00 18.32
N SER A 415 3.85 -32.19 19.64
CA SER A 415 3.15 -31.36 20.60
C SER A 415 3.58 -29.90 20.49
N GLU A 416 2.81 -29.04 21.14
CA GLU A 416 3.31 -27.71 21.40
C GLU A 416 4.43 -27.71 22.43
N GLN A 417 5.30 -26.73 22.24
CA GLN A 417 6.36 -26.38 23.16
C GLN A 417 6.57 -24.86 23.11
N VAL A 418 7.32 -24.33 24.07
CA VAL A 418 7.74 -22.92 24.03
C VAL A 418 8.60 -22.72 22.79
N VAL A 419 8.20 -21.76 21.96
CA VAL A 419 8.91 -21.40 20.75
C VAL A 419 9.43 -19.96 20.80
N PHE A 420 10.63 -19.81 20.28
CA PHE A 420 11.39 -18.59 20.17
C PHE A 420 11.45 -18.20 18.70
N ASN A 421 11.38 -16.90 18.41
CA ASN A 421 11.75 -16.36 17.11
C ASN A 421 12.73 -15.22 17.31
N LEU A 422 13.63 -15.05 16.34
CA LEU A 422 14.60 -13.97 16.32
C LEU A 422 14.24 -13.05 15.16
N SER A 423 14.06 -11.76 15.41
CA SER A 423 14.38 -10.80 14.35
C SER A 423 15.88 -10.69 14.29
N VAL A 424 16.46 -11.09 13.18
CA VAL A 424 17.86 -10.78 12.84
C VAL A 424 17.89 -9.64 11.84
N SER A 425 18.95 -8.85 11.86
CA SER A 425 19.23 -7.85 10.83
C SER A 425 19.29 -8.49 9.44
N SER A 426 19.34 -7.65 8.39
CA SER A 426 19.57 -8.10 7.02
C SER A 426 20.66 -9.19 6.98
N PRO A 427 20.45 -10.33 6.30
CA PRO A 427 19.44 -10.62 5.27
C PRO A 427 18.09 -11.15 5.82
N HIS A 428 17.83 -11.06 7.12
CA HIS A 428 16.66 -11.65 7.81
C HIS A 428 16.58 -13.19 7.77
N THR A 429 17.68 -13.85 7.40
CA THR A 429 17.85 -15.31 7.44
C THR A 429 18.98 -15.69 8.39
N PHE A 430 18.88 -16.89 8.97
CA PHE A 430 19.90 -17.47 9.84
C PHE A 430 19.90 -19.01 9.73
N ILE A 431 20.90 -19.67 10.31
CA ILE A 431 21.00 -21.13 10.33
C ILE A 431 20.45 -21.67 11.66
N ALA A 432 19.40 -22.49 11.60
CA ALA A 432 18.78 -23.16 12.75
C ALA A 432 18.80 -24.69 12.55
N ASP A 433 19.40 -25.44 13.49
CA ASP A 433 19.62 -26.90 13.39
C ASP A 433 20.29 -27.34 12.06
N ASN A 434 21.13 -26.47 11.52
CA ASN A 434 21.78 -26.52 10.20
C ASN A 434 20.89 -26.21 8.99
N PHE A 435 19.60 -25.96 9.13
CA PHE A 435 18.73 -25.52 8.03
C PHE A 435 18.79 -24.00 7.87
N LEU A 436 18.72 -23.52 6.62
CA LEU A 436 18.58 -22.09 6.35
C LEU A 436 17.11 -21.66 6.45
N VAL A 437 16.83 -20.67 7.29
CA VAL A 437 15.48 -20.24 7.69
C VAL A 437 15.34 -18.72 7.69
N HIS A 438 14.13 -18.18 7.72
CA HIS A 438 13.87 -16.74 7.58
C HIS A 438 12.85 -16.21 8.60
N ASN A 439 13.12 -15.04 9.20
CA ASN A 439 12.19 -14.38 10.11
C ASN A 439 10.87 -13.98 9.40
N LYS A 440 9.71 -14.35 9.94
CA LYS A 440 8.40 -14.03 9.35
C LYS A 440 7.69 -12.93 10.14
N GLY A 441 7.96 -11.69 9.75
CA GLY A 441 7.26 -10.47 10.20
C GLY A 441 6.80 -9.65 9.00
N GLY A 442 6.04 -10.28 8.10
CA GLY A 442 5.68 -9.77 6.79
C GLY A 442 5.43 -10.94 5.82
N ILE A 443 4.42 -10.81 4.97
CA ILE A 443 4.09 -11.75 3.88
C ILE A 443 4.02 -10.87 2.60
N GLY A 444 4.61 -11.22 1.46
CA GLY A 444 5.23 -12.48 1.03
C GLY A 444 6.74 -12.44 0.77
N PHE A 445 7.25 -13.51 0.13
CA PHE A 445 8.62 -14.00 0.26
C PHE A 445 9.54 -13.84 -0.97
N ARG A 446 10.86 -13.97 -0.70
CA ARG A 446 12.06 -13.74 -1.56
C ARG A 446 12.44 -12.25 -1.68
N GLY A 447 13.70 -11.83 -1.49
CA GLY A 447 14.88 -12.59 -1.03
C GLY A 447 16.21 -11.80 -0.97
N GLY A 448 16.41 -11.00 0.10
CA GLY A 448 17.69 -10.36 0.49
C GLY A 448 18.16 -9.18 -0.39
N SER A 449 19.03 -8.27 0.06
CA SER A 449 19.67 -8.07 1.37
C SER A 449 20.47 -6.75 1.33
N SER A 450 20.26 -5.78 2.22
CA SER A 450 21.23 -4.67 2.38
C SER A 450 22.36 -5.11 3.31
N GLY A 451 23.62 -4.96 2.90
CA GLY A 451 24.74 -5.57 3.61
C GLY A 451 26.13 -5.04 3.23
N ASN A 452 26.22 -4.32 2.12
CA ASN A 452 27.02 -3.11 2.00
C ASN A 452 26.22 -2.11 1.14
N ASP A 453 26.80 -0.95 0.79
CA ASP A 453 26.22 0.01 -0.15
C ASP A 453 25.67 -0.64 -1.43
N SER A 454 24.50 -0.19 -1.89
CA SER A 454 23.88 -0.54 -3.19
C SER A 454 23.78 -2.04 -3.48
N ASP A 455 22.66 -2.71 -3.15
CA ASP A 455 22.34 -4.09 -3.57
C ASP A 455 20.85 -4.41 -3.28
N SER A 456 20.01 -4.97 -4.16
CA SER A 456 20.20 -5.48 -5.52
C SER A 456 19.15 -4.88 -6.48
N PHE A 457 19.57 -3.91 -7.29
CA PHE A 457 18.78 -3.14 -8.27
C PHE A 457 17.79 -3.97 -9.11
N ILE A 458 18.29 -4.89 -9.94
CA ILE A 458 17.44 -5.72 -10.82
C ILE A 458 16.50 -6.60 -10.01
N LEU A 459 16.98 -7.13 -8.86
CA LEU A 459 16.24 -8.15 -8.12
C LEU A 459 14.85 -7.64 -7.71
N TYR A 460 14.71 -6.35 -7.39
CA TYR A 460 13.40 -5.79 -7.03
C TYR A 460 12.45 -5.67 -8.22
N ILE A 461 12.94 -5.32 -9.41
CA ILE A 461 12.15 -5.33 -10.64
C ILE A 461 11.70 -6.77 -10.93
N ILE A 462 12.66 -7.71 -10.99
CA ILE A 462 12.43 -9.14 -11.28
C ILE A 462 11.54 -9.83 -10.24
N ILE A 463 11.72 -9.58 -8.95
CA ILE A 463 10.84 -10.09 -7.88
C ILE A 463 9.47 -9.42 -7.96
N GLY A 464 9.38 -8.13 -8.31
CA GLY A 464 8.11 -7.46 -8.57
C GLY A 464 7.29 -8.18 -9.63
N ILE A 465 7.93 -8.58 -10.73
CA ILE A 465 7.28 -9.33 -11.81
C ILE A 465 6.94 -10.77 -11.38
N PHE A 466 7.87 -11.51 -10.75
CA PHE A 466 7.62 -12.89 -10.30
C PHE A 466 6.63 -13.01 -9.11
N LEU A 467 6.55 -12.01 -8.21
CA LEU A 467 5.52 -11.97 -7.15
C LEU A 467 4.15 -11.65 -7.74
N TRP A 468 4.08 -10.66 -8.63
CA TRP A 468 2.84 -10.32 -9.33
C TRP A 468 2.29 -11.56 -10.06
N ALA A 469 3.16 -12.33 -10.71
CA ALA A 469 2.85 -13.59 -11.36
C ALA A 469 2.35 -14.69 -10.41
N ALA A 470 3.02 -14.88 -9.27
CA ALA A 470 2.67 -15.89 -8.28
C ALA A 470 1.36 -15.56 -7.52
N LEU A 471 0.91 -14.30 -7.58
CA LEU A 471 -0.32 -13.80 -6.96
C LEU A 471 -1.56 -13.86 -7.88
N LYS A 472 -1.55 -14.69 -8.93
CA LYS A 472 -2.75 -15.02 -9.73
C LYS A 472 -3.83 -15.74 -8.89
N GLY A 473 -4.58 -14.96 -8.12
CA GLY A 473 -5.64 -15.42 -7.23
C GLY A 473 -6.31 -14.26 -6.50
N LYS A 474 -7.28 -13.60 -7.17
CA LYS A 474 -8.10 -12.47 -6.70
C LYS A 474 -7.43 -11.07 -6.70
N TRP A 475 -6.93 -10.66 -7.86
CA TRP A 475 -6.94 -9.24 -8.26
C TRP A 475 -7.79 -9.09 -9.52
N GLU A 476 -9.08 -8.81 -9.32
CA GLU A 476 -9.92 -8.15 -10.32
C GLU A 476 -10.44 -6.86 -9.69
N GLN A 477 -9.55 -5.86 -9.60
CA GLN A 477 -10.01 -4.52 -9.92
C GLN A 477 -9.97 -4.41 -11.43
N THR A 478 -11.14 -4.40 -12.06
CA THR A 478 -11.30 -3.72 -13.34
C THR A 478 -11.09 -2.24 -13.05
N THR A 479 -9.84 -1.78 -13.05
CA THR A 479 -9.52 -0.36 -13.16
C THR A 479 -9.93 0.07 -14.57
N ASN A 480 -11.22 0.33 -14.76
CA ASN A 480 -11.72 1.06 -15.89
C ASN A 480 -10.91 2.37 -15.95
N LEU A 481 -10.19 2.62 -17.05
CA LEU A 481 -9.23 3.72 -17.20
C LEU A 481 -9.91 5.05 -17.60
N ASP A 482 -11.24 5.02 -17.76
CA ASP A 482 -12.05 6.05 -18.42
C ASP A 482 -12.67 7.01 -17.39
N TYR A 483 -11.84 7.84 -16.76
CA TYR A 483 -12.32 8.98 -15.97
C TYR A 483 -12.22 10.24 -16.82
N ASN A 484 -13.37 10.73 -17.23
CA ASN A 484 -13.50 11.98 -17.98
C ASN A 484 -13.97 13.08 -17.03
N TYR A 485 -13.22 14.17 -16.96
CA TYR A 485 -13.62 15.39 -16.26
C TYR A 485 -14.87 15.99 -16.90
N SER A 486 -15.78 16.50 -16.06
CA SER A 486 -16.97 17.19 -16.56
C SER A 486 -16.61 18.44 -17.35
N ARG A 487 -17.35 18.72 -18.44
CA ARG A 487 -17.18 19.90 -19.28
C ARG A 487 -17.05 21.20 -18.46
N LYS A 488 -17.93 21.38 -17.47
CA LYS A 488 -17.96 22.53 -16.55
C LYS A 488 -16.66 22.69 -15.74
N THR A 489 -16.00 21.60 -15.35
CA THR A 489 -14.71 21.63 -14.65
C THR A 489 -13.62 22.15 -15.58
N ILE A 490 -13.60 21.67 -16.82
CA ILE A 490 -12.59 22.02 -17.83
C ILE A 490 -12.75 23.49 -18.26
N GLU A 491 -13.97 23.92 -18.56
CA GLU A 491 -14.28 25.30 -19.02
C GLU A 491 -13.80 26.37 -18.04
N LYS A 492 -13.97 26.15 -16.73
CA LYS A 492 -13.53 27.09 -15.70
C LYS A 492 -12.03 27.35 -15.80
N LYS A 493 -11.22 26.29 -15.92
CA LYS A 493 -9.76 26.38 -16.06
C LYS A 493 -9.39 26.96 -17.42
N SER A 494 -9.98 26.43 -18.49
CA SER A 494 -9.64 26.75 -19.88
C SER A 494 -9.85 28.23 -20.19
N LEU A 495 -10.95 28.83 -19.71
CA LEU A 495 -11.20 30.26 -19.86
C LEU A 495 -10.11 31.14 -19.24
N GLN A 496 -9.52 30.74 -18.11
CA GLN A 496 -8.42 31.49 -17.47
C GLN A 496 -7.11 31.33 -18.24
N THR A 497 -6.79 30.12 -18.68
CA THR A 497 -5.58 29.85 -19.48
C THR A 497 -5.61 30.53 -20.84
N VAL A 498 -6.75 30.50 -21.55
CA VAL A 498 -6.94 31.21 -22.82
C VAL A 498 -6.76 32.72 -22.66
N LYS A 499 -7.37 33.35 -21.64
CA LYS A 499 -7.16 34.79 -21.35
C LYS A 499 -5.68 35.17 -21.18
N LEU A 500 -4.87 34.30 -20.56
CA LEU A 500 -3.44 34.54 -20.38
C LEU A 500 -2.66 34.32 -21.68
N LEU A 501 -2.98 33.27 -22.45
CA LEU A 501 -2.40 33.05 -23.78
C LEU A 501 -2.71 34.22 -24.73
N ASP A 502 -3.96 34.68 -24.80
CA ASP A 502 -4.38 35.87 -25.58
C ASP A 502 -3.64 37.15 -25.17
N PHE A 503 -3.27 37.28 -23.90
CA PHE A 503 -2.50 38.43 -23.41
C PHE A 503 -1.03 38.32 -23.84
N ILE A 504 -0.41 37.15 -23.65
CA ILE A 504 0.98 36.87 -24.05
C ILE A 504 1.13 36.96 -25.58
N ALA A 505 0.15 36.47 -26.34
CA ALA A 505 0.12 36.46 -27.81
C ALA A 505 0.20 37.85 -28.47
N ARG A 506 -0.01 38.93 -27.71
CA ARG A 506 0.18 40.32 -28.14
C ARG A 506 1.66 40.72 -28.28
N GLN A 507 2.57 39.93 -27.72
CA GLN A 507 4.01 40.18 -27.69
C GLN A 507 4.81 38.96 -28.18
N ASP A 508 4.27 37.75 -28.03
CA ASP A 508 4.86 36.51 -28.52
C ASP A 508 3.85 35.72 -29.36
N GLU A 509 3.96 35.84 -30.68
CA GLU A 509 3.05 35.18 -31.62
C GLU A 509 3.06 33.66 -31.52
N THR A 510 4.11 33.05 -30.95
CA THR A 510 4.18 31.59 -30.75
C THR A 510 3.15 31.07 -29.75
N MET A 511 2.50 31.96 -29.00
CA MET A 511 1.50 31.66 -27.96
C MET A 511 0.05 31.89 -28.41
N LYS A 512 -0.20 32.22 -29.70
CA LYS A 512 -1.54 32.45 -30.25
C LYS A 512 -2.43 31.19 -30.12
N PRO A 513 -3.55 31.22 -29.37
CA PRO A 513 -4.37 30.02 -29.13
C PRO A 513 -4.83 29.26 -30.38
N ASP A 514 -5.18 29.95 -31.47
CA ASP A 514 -5.64 29.30 -32.71
C ASP A 514 -4.53 28.56 -33.46
N GLU A 515 -3.29 29.06 -33.41
CA GLU A 515 -2.11 28.36 -33.96
C GLU A 515 -1.81 27.12 -33.12
N LEU A 516 -1.77 27.28 -31.79
CA LEU A 516 -1.58 26.18 -30.85
C LEU A 516 -2.66 25.11 -31.00
N LYS A 517 -3.92 25.49 -31.27
CA LYS A 517 -5.04 24.54 -31.39
C LYS A 517 -4.97 23.76 -32.69
N ARG A 518 -4.53 24.41 -33.78
CA ARG A 518 -4.22 23.73 -35.05
C ARG A 518 -3.05 22.75 -34.90
N LEU A 519 -1.98 23.13 -34.19
CA LEU A 519 -0.86 22.25 -33.88
C LEU A 519 -1.32 21.02 -33.09
N VAL A 520 -2.02 21.19 -31.97
CA VAL A 520 -2.53 20.07 -31.17
C VAL A 520 -3.38 19.12 -32.02
N HIS A 521 -4.29 19.67 -32.83
CA HIS A 521 -5.16 18.89 -33.72
C HIS A 521 -4.36 18.10 -34.78
N SER A 522 -3.39 18.73 -35.46
CA SER A 522 -2.61 18.04 -36.49
C SER A 522 -1.65 17.00 -35.90
N THR A 523 -0.98 17.32 -34.79
CA THR A 523 -0.11 16.37 -34.07
C THR A 523 -0.91 15.18 -33.54
N PHE A 524 -2.13 15.39 -33.05
CA PHE A 524 -3.00 14.30 -32.59
C PHE A 524 -3.32 13.30 -33.70
N PHE A 525 -3.90 13.76 -34.82
CA PHE A 525 -4.26 12.84 -35.90
C PHE A 525 -3.04 12.17 -36.54
N LEU A 526 -1.91 12.89 -36.72
CA LEU A 526 -0.69 12.31 -37.28
C LEU A 526 -0.06 11.27 -36.34
N LEU A 527 -0.12 11.47 -35.03
CA LEU A 527 0.33 10.49 -34.03
C LEU A 527 -0.49 9.20 -34.15
N GLN A 528 -1.82 9.30 -34.15
CA GLN A 528 -2.71 8.14 -34.23
C GLN A 528 -2.53 7.39 -35.57
N GLU A 529 -2.38 8.12 -36.68
CA GLU A 529 -2.09 7.52 -37.98
C GLU A 529 -0.72 6.80 -38.00
N SER A 530 0.32 7.45 -37.47
CA SER A 530 1.67 6.86 -37.35
C SER A 530 1.66 5.59 -36.49
N TRP A 531 0.86 5.58 -35.42
CA TRP A 531 0.64 4.43 -34.54
C TRP A 531 -0.03 3.25 -35.28
N MET A 532 -1.18 3.51 -35.93
CA MET A 532 -1.92 2.51 -36.71
C MET A 532 -1.13 1.97 -37.92
N ARG A 533 -0.21 2.77 -38.47
CA ARG A 533 0.71 2.38 -39.55
C ARG A 533 1.97 1.66 -39.04
N ARG A 534 2.27 1.72 -37.73
CA ARG A 534 3.55 1.28 -37.13
C ARG A 534 4.76 1.92 -37.82
N ASN A 535 4.62 3.19 -38.22
CA ASN A 535 5.71 4.00 -38.78
C ASN A 535 5.69 5.36 -38.12
N TYR A 536 6.68 5.60 -37.25
CA TYR A 536 6.72 6.80 -36.42
C TYR A 536 7.57 7.94 -36.99
N ALA A 537 8.30 7.73 -38.08
CA ALA A 537 9.18 8.74 -38.67
C ALA A 537 8.53 10.13 -38.90
N PRO A 538 7.24 10.26 -39.31
CA PRO A 538 6.59 11.57 -39.44
C PRO A 538 6.52 12.39 -38.13
N MET A 539 6.65 11.74 -36.97
CA MET A 539 6.58 12.36 -35.66
C MET A 539 7.93 12.88 -35.14
N GLU A 540 9.06 12.56 -35.79
CA GLU A 540 10.41 12.88 -35.29
C GLU A 540 10.62 14.38 -35.00
N GLN A 541 10.09 15.26 -35.85
CA GLN A 541 10.20 16.71 -35.70
C GLN A 541 9.13 17.32 -34.77
N LEU A 542 8.07 16.56 -34.47
CA LEU A 542 6.91 17.03 -33.68
C LEU A 542 6.97 16.60 -32.22
N LEU A 543 7.89 15.70 -31.84
CA LEU A 543 8.02 15.18 -30.49
C LEU A 543 9.36 15.57 -29.87
N MET A 544 9.40 15.62 -28.54
CA MET A 544 10.67 15.62 -27.82
C MET A 544 11.43 14.30 -28.09
N PRO A 545 12.77 14.30 -28.22
CA PRO A 545 13.52 13.11 -28.64
C PRO A 545 13.34 11.88 -27.75
N ASP A 546 13.11 12.06 -26.45
CA ASP A 546 12.84 11.00 -25.49
C ASP A 546 11.45 10.37 -25.69
N LEU A 547 10.41 11.19 -25.92
CA LEU A 547 9.07 10.70 -26.25
C LEU A 547 9.06 9.97 -27.60
N PHE A 548 9.76 10.52 -28.61
CA PHE A 548 9.93 9.87 -29.92
C PHE A 548 10.60 8.50 -29.80
N HIS A 549 11.68 8.40 -29.01
CA HIS A 549 12.39 7.15 -28.78
C HIS A 549 11.50 6.11 -28.08
N GLN A 550 10.82 6.50 -26.99
CA GLN A 550 9.89 5.65 -26.25
C GLN A 550 8.78 5.09 -27.16
N HIS A 551 8.17 5.95 -27.97
CA HIS A 551 7.07 5.58 -28.87
C HIS A 551 7.54 4.70 -30.03
N SER A 552 8.71 4.97 -30.60
CA SER A 552 9.34 4.11 -31.61
C SER A 552 9.62 2.71 -31.06
N GLN A 553 10.07 2.59 -29.81
CA GLN A 553 10.31 1.30 -29.15
C GLN A 553 9.01 0.52 -28.88
N GLN A 554 7.92 1.19 -28.51
CA GLN A 554 6.60 0.55 -28.42
C GLN A 554 6.13 0.01 -29.78
N ILE A 555 6.38 0.76 -30.87
CA ILE A 555 6.08 0.33 -32.24
C ILE A 555 6.91 -0.89 -32.65
N GLU A 556 8.21 -0.91 -32.37
CA GLU A 556 9.07 -2.08 -32.59
C GLU A 556 8.59 -3.31 -31.78
N GLY A 557 8.11 -3.10 -30.56
CA GLY A 557 7.46 -4.14 -29.77
C GLY A 557 6.18 -4.68 -30.41
N MET A 558 5.32 -3.81 -30.95
CA MET A 558 4.12 -4.22 -31.70
C MET A 558 4.47 -4.99 -32.97
N ILE A 559 5.52 -4.59 -33.70
CA ILE A 559 6.01 -5.30 -34.89
C ILE A 559 6.50 -6.71 -34.52
N ARG A 560 7.38 -6.85 -33.51
CA ARG A 560 7.87 -8.16 -33.02
C ARG A 560 6.73 -9.09 -32.60
N ASN A 561 5.69 -8.53 -31.99
CA ASN A 561 4.56 -9.29 -31.44
C ASN A 561 3.43 -9.57 -32.44
N HIS A 562 3.58 -9.17 -33.71
CA HIS A 562 2.52 -9.25 -34.73
C HIS A 562 1.24 -8.49 -34.36
N GLU A 563 1.32 -7.43 -33.53
CA GLU A 563 0.16 -6.62 -33.16
C GLU A 563 0.08 -5.37 -34.05
N ILE A 564 -1.13 -5.02 -34.51
CA ILE A 564 -1.46 -3.73 -35.12
C ILE A 564 -2.58 -3.09 -34.31
N ASN A 565 -2.34 -1.85 -33.89
CA ASN A 565 -3.36 -0.98 -33.34
C ASN A 565 -4.31 -0.46 -34.44
N ARG A 566 -5.60 -0.35 -34.13
CA ARG A 566 -6.69 0.07 -35.00
C ARG A 566 -7.64 0.98 -34.25
N ILE A 567 -7.81 2.20 -34.75
CA ILE A 567 -8.73 3.18 -34.19
C ILE A 567 -9.82 3.45 -35.22
N ASP A 568 -11.04 2.99 -34.93
CA ASP A 568 -12.22 3.23 -35.77
C ASP A 568 -13.02 4.42 -35.23
N ARG A 569 -13.62 5.21 -36.14
CA ARG A 569 -14.54 6.32 -35.81
C ARG A 569 -13.96 7.37 -34.85
N LEU A 570 -12.65 7.65 -34.97
CA LEU A 570 -11.97 8.68 -34.19
C LEU A 570 -12.57 10.07 -34.44
N GLN A 571 -13.03 10.72 -33.38
CA GLN A 571 -13.54 12.08 -33.38
C GLN A 571 -12.97 12.85 -32.18
N ILE A 572 -12.35 14.00 -32.43
CA ILE A 572 -12.09 14.98 -31.37
C ILE A 572 -13.41 15.69 -31.04
N LEU A 573 -13.82 15.62 -29.77
CA LEU A 573 -14.99 16.31 -29.23
C LEU A 573 -14.64 17.74 -28.82
N ASN A 574 -13.47 17.95 -28.19
CA ASN A 574 -12.94 19.29 -27.92
C ASN A 574 -11.42 19.29 -27.66
N ILE A 575 -10.81 20.48 -27.77
CA ILE A 575 -9.44 20.77 -27.33
C ILE A 575 -9.50 22.03 -26.45
N ASP A 576 -9.06 21.92 -25.20
CA ASP A 576 -9.04 22.98 -24.19
C ASP A 576 -7.61 23.26 -23.70
N PHE A 577 -7.16 24.51 -23.70
CA PHE A 577 -5.88 24.85 -23.06
C PHE A 577 -6.03 24.88 -21.55
N VAL A 578 -5.30 24.02 -20.86
CA VAL A 578 -5.45 23.81 -19.41
C VAL A 578 -4.19 24.17 -18.62
N ASN A 579 -3.03 24.37 -19.23
CA ASN A 579 -1.90 25.00 -18.56
C ASN A 579 -1.08 25.85 -19.55
N VAL A 580 -0.41 26.89 -19.03
CA VAL A 580 0.70 27.55 -19.71
C VAL A 580 1.79 27.89 -18.69
N ARG A 581 3.04 27.61 -19.07
CA ARG A 581 4.26 28.00 -18.36
C ARG A 581 5.09 28.88 -19.29
N TYR A 582 5.16 30.17 -18.98
CA TYR A 582 5.87 31.18 -19.74
C TYR A 582 7.08 31.70 -18.96
N THR A 583 8.28 31.39 -19.44
CA THR A 583 9.58 31.76 -18.86
C THR A 583 10.34 32.74 -19.76
N GLU A 584 11.34 33.43 -19.24
CA GLU A 584 12.30 34.20 -20.04
C GLU A 584 13.02 33.27 -21.02
N LYS A 585 13.51 32.14 -20.50
CA LYS A 585 14.16 31.08 -21.27
C LYS A 585 13.15 30.37 -22.18
N LYS A 586 13.14 30.72 -23.47
CA LYS A 586 12.23 30.16 -24.49
C LYS A 586 12.14 28.63 -24.45
N TYR A 587 13.25 27.95 -24.24
CA TYR A 587 13.31 26.48 -24.21
C TYR A 587 12.66 25.84 -22.96
N GLN A 588 12.24 26.62 -21.97
CA GLN A 588 11.50 26.16 -20.78
C GLN A 588 10.02 26.55 -20.83
N ARG A 589 9.54 27.05 -21.97
CA ARG A 589 8.13 27.42 -22.19
C ARG A 589 7.32 26.20 -22.56
N GLU A 590 6.17 26.06 -21.92
CA GLU A 590 5.28 24.91 -22.08
C GLU A 590 3.82 25.36 -22.15
N PHE A 591 2.99 24.60 -22.86
CA PHE A 591 1.54 24.68 -22.73
C PHE A 591 0.94 23.28 -22.72
N THR A 592 -0.21 23.12 -22.08
CA THR A 592 -0.93 21.84 -22.06
C THR A 592 -2.33 22.01 -22.62
N ALA A 593 -2.69 21.13 -23.55
CA ALA A 593 -4.04 20.99 -24.09
C ALA A 593 -4.69 19.70 -23.57
N LEU A 594 -5.89 19.81 -23.00
CA LEU A 594 -6.77 18.67 -22.72
C LEU A 594 -7.59 18.37 -23.97
N ILE A 595 -7.35 17.21 -24.57
CA ILE A 595 -8.09 16.68 -25.71
C ILE A 595 -9.18 15.77 -25.15
N SER A 596 -10.44 16.05 -25.50
CA SER A 596 -11.56 15.12 -25.32
C SER A 596 -11.88 14.49 -26.66
N ALA A 597 -11.86 13.16 -26.75
CA ALA A 597 -12.09 12.43 -27.99
C ALA A 597 -12.98 11.20 -27.76
N SER A 598 -13.54 10.67 -28.83
CA SER A 598 -14.18 9.36 -28.83
C SER A 598 -13.70 8.55 -30.02
N ALA A 599 -13.44 7.26 -29.77
CA ALA A 599 -13.04 6.29 -30.77
C ALA A 599 -13.29 4.88 -30.25
N ARG A 600 -13.21 3.90 -31.14
CA ARG A 600 -13.04 2.49 -30.77
C ARG A 600 -11.58 2.12 -31.00
N ASP A 601 -10.81 1.94 -29.93
CA ASP A 601 -9.39 1.58 -30.00
C ASP A 601 -9.17 0.08 -29.73
N TYR A 602 -8.62 -0.66 -30.70
CA TYR A 602 -8.41 -2.10 -30.56
C TYR A 602 -7.20 -2.62 -31.33
N TYR A 603 -6.74 -3.81 -30.96
CA TYR A 603 -5.56 -4.46 -31.51
C TYR A 603 -5.96 -5.73 -32.27
N VAL A 604 -5.32 -5.93 -33.43
CA VAL A 604 -5.47 -7.13 -34.26
C VAL A 604 -4.12 -7.77 -34.56
N ASP A 605 -4.11 -9.09 -34.77
CA ASP A 605 -2.92 -9.81 -35.24
C ASP A 605 -2.67 -9.44 -36.72
N ASP A 606 -1.44 -9.09 -37.08
CA ASP A 606 -1.12 -8.52 -38.40
C ASP A 606 -1.12 -9.54 -39.54
N ARG A 607 -0.92 -10.82 -39.21
CA ARG A 607 -0.94 -11.97 -40.14
C ARG A 607 -2.36 -12.45 -40.41
N THR A 608 -3.18 -12.54 -39.36
CA THR A 608 -4.50 -13.21 -39.37
C THR A 608 -5.69 -12.24 -39.31
N ARG A 609 -5.44 -10.96 -39.00
CA ARG A 609 -6.45 -9.91 -38.76
C ARG A 609 -7.47 -10.23 -37.65
N LYS A 610 -7.22 -11.25 -36.83
CA LYS A 610 -8.06 -11.58 -35.69
C LYS A 610 -7.91 -10.53 -34.60
N TYR A 611 -9.04 -10.17 -33.98
CA TYR A 611 -9.09 -9.35 -32.78
C TYR A 611 -8.25 -9.98 -31.65
N ILE A 612 -7.43 -9.17 -30.99
CA ILE A 612 -6.63 -9.55 -29.82
C ILE A 612 -7.27 -8.97 -28.54
N ARG A 613 -7.42 -7.64 -28.48
CA ARG A 613 -7.79 -6.88 -27.27
C ARG A 613 -8.23 -5.45 -27.61
N GLY A 614 -8.82 -4.73 -26.66
CA GLY A 614 -9.28 -3.34 -26.79
C GLY A 614 -10.80 -3.21 -26.78
N ASP A 615 -11.32 -2.19 -27.45
CA ASP A 615 -12.73 -1.79 -27.33
C ASP A 615 -13.65 -2.53 -28.30
N LEU A 616 -14.79 -2.97 -27.77
CA LEU A 616 -15.86 -3.58 -28.57
C LEU A 616 -16.73 -2.53 -29.29
N GLY A 617 -16.75 -1.28 -28.82
CA GLY A 617 -17.47 -0.15 -29.39
C GLY A 617 -16.72 1.17 -29.17
N PRO A 618 -17.25 2.33 -29.62
CA PRO A 618 -16.60 3.61 -29.38
C PRO A 618 -16.79 4.04 -27.92
N GLU A 619 -15.69 4.33 -27.24
CA GLU A 619 -15.69 4.92 -25.91
C GLU A 619 -15.26 6.39 -25.98
N THR A 620 -15.47 7.14 -24.90
CA THR A 620 -14.99 8.53 -24.78
C THR A 620 -13.81 8.57 -23.82
N PHE A 621 -12.73 9.22 -24.23
CA PHE A 621 -11.50 9.37 -23.45
C PHE A 621 -11.01 10.81 -23.44
N GLN A 622 -10.11 11.10 -22.49
CA GLN A 622 -9.53 12.42 -22.31
C GLN A 622 -8.04 12.33 -21.97
N GLU A 623 -7.21 13.11 -22.67
CA GLU A 623 -5.74 13.14 -22.51
C GLU A 623 -5.21 14.56 -22.40
N PHE A 624 -4.18 14.75 -21.58
CA PHE A 624 -3.47 16.01 -21.39
C PHE A 624 -2.17 15.96 -22.18
N TRP A 625 -2.09 16.77 -23.25
CA TRP A 625 -0.97 16.84 -24.17
C TRP A 625 -0.14 18.09 -23.87
N THR A 626 1.04 17.92 -23.26
CA THR A 626 1.96 19.01 -22.93
C THR A 626 2.99 19.17 -24.04
N PHE A 627 3.09 20.38 -24.58
CA PHE A 627 4.06 20.78 -25.58
C PHE A 627 5.12 21.69 -24.96
N GLN A 628 6.38 21.50 -25.34
CA GLN A 628 7.52 22.33 -24.96
C GLN A 628 8.07 23.05 -26.21
N LEU A 629 8.43 24.32 -26.08
CA LEU A 629 9.06 25.07 -27.18
C LEU A 629 10.53 24.68 -27.24
N GLN A 630 10.99 24.07 -28.33
CA GLN A 630 12.39 23.71 -28.56
C GLN A 630 12.80 24.10 -29.98
N ASP A 631 13.97 24.72 -30.14
CA ASP A 631 14.52 25.12 -31.46
C ASP A 631 13.55 26.03 -32.27
N SER A 632 12.75 26.84 -31.56
CA SER A 632 11.65 27.67 -32.09
C SER A 632 10.44 26.92 -32.64
N ALA A 633 10.36 25.60 -32.45
CA ALA A 633 9.20 24.76 -32.77
C ALA A 633 8.55 24.21 -31.48
N TRP A 634 7.22 24.11 -31.47
CA TRP A 634 6.52 23.43 -30.39
C TRP A 634 6.54 21.92 -30.62
N LYS A 635 7.14 21.19 -29.68
CA LYS A 635 7.23 19.73 -29.72
C LYS A 635 6.39 19.13 -28.60
N LEU A 636 5.59 18.12 -28.91
CA LEU A 636 4.84 17.36 -27.90
C LEU A 636 5.85 16.62 -27.02
N ARG A 637 5.75 16.88 -25.73
CA ARG A 637 6.66 16.41 -24.69
C ARG A 637 6.07 15.28 -23.87
N GLU A 638 4.79 15.36 -23.55
CA GLU A 638 4.14 14.40 -22.65
C GLU A 638 2.64 14.25 -22.97
N ILE A 639 2.14 13.03 -22.79
CA ILE A 639 0.72 12.68 -22.85
C ILE A 639 0.36 12.02 -21.52
N GLU A 640 -0.41 12.71 -20.67
CA GLU A 640 -0.97 12.12 -19.44
C GLU A 640 -2.44 11.71 -19.65
N GLN A 641 -2.86 10.57 -19.09
CA GLN A 641 -4.28 10.22 -19.04
C GLN A 641 -5.03 11.03 -17.99
N SER A 642 -6.35 11.22 -18.16
CA SER A 642 -7.11 12.14 -17.30
C SER A 642 -7.22 11.78 -15.82
N ARG A 643 -7.00 10.53 -15.42
CA ARG A 643 -6.84 10.21 -13.99
C ARG A 643 -5.57 10.78 -13.38
N GLU A 644 -4.55 11.04 -14.20
CA GLU A 644 -3.17 11.16 -13.75
C GLU A 644 -2.71 12.62 -13.74
N SER A 645 -3.31 13.45 -14.59
CA SER A 645 -2.93 14.85 -14.73
C SER A 645 -3.54 15.80 -13.68
N ASP A 646 -2.71 16.78 -13.29
CA ASP A 646 -3.07 17.87 -12.38
C ASP A 646 -3.07 19.26 -13.01
N TYR A 647 -2.98 19.36 -14.35
CA TYR A 647 -3.05 20.66 -15.01
C TYR A 647 -4.37 21.43 -14.80
N LEU A 648 -5.47 20.76 -14.43
CA LEU A 648 -6.72 21.45 -14.03
C LEU A 648 -6.66 22.19 -12.68
N LYS A 649 -5.63 21.96 -11.86
CA LYS A 649 -5.39 22.69 -10.59
C LYS A 649 -4.16 23.58 -10.64
N GLU A 650 -3.12 23.13 -11.33
CA GLU A 650 -1.85 23.87 -11.44
C GLU A 650 -2.10 25.32 -11.86
N GLU A 651 -1.46 26.27 -11.17
CA GLU A 651 -1.48 27.67 -11.57
C GLU A 651 -0.78 27.81 -12.93
N ASN A 652 -1.32 28.65 -13.82
CA ASN A 652 -0.55 29.03 -15.01
C ASN A 652 0.59 29.95 -14.56
N PHE A 653 1.79 29.70 -15.07
CA PHE A 653 2.99 30.43 -14.67
C PHE A 653 3.39 31.42 -15.74
N CYS A 654 3.67 32.66 -15.36
CA CYS A 654 4.39 33.62 -16.19
C CYS A 654 5.44 34.33 -15.35
N GLU A 655 6.72 34.08 -15.66
CA GLU A 655 7.89 34.60 -14.95
C GLU A 655 7.92 36.13 -14.96
N LEU A 656 7.55 36.73 -16.09
CA LEU A 656 7.54 38.19 -16.31
C LEU A 656 6.39 38.92 -15.59
N PHE A 657 5.42 38.22 -14.99
CA PHE A 657 4.24 38.83 -14.38
C PHE A 657 4.12 38.55 -12.88
N THR A 658 3.95 39.61 -12.10
CA THR A 658 3.56 39.55 -10.69
C THR A 658 2.15 38.95 -10.53
N ASP A 659 1.85 38.39 -9.36
CA ASP A 659 0.51 37.85 -9.04
C ASP A 659 -0.61 38.88 -9.32
N GLY A 660 -0.40 40.13 -8.92
CA GLY A 660 -1.37 41.22 -9.15
C GLY A 660 -1.54 41.65 -10.61
N GLN A 661 -0.60 41.32 -11.51
CA GLN A 661 -0.80 41.44 -12.96
C GLN A 661 -1.62 40.26 -13.51
N ILE A 662 -1.35 39.05 -13.03
CA ILE A 662 -2.09 37.84 -13.44
C ILE A 662 -3.56 37.90 -13.00
N GLU A 663 -3.86 38.36 -11.77
CA GLU A 663 -5.23 38.57 -11.31
C GLU A 663 -6.02 39.56 -12.18
N LYS A 664 -5.36 40.63 -12.65
CA LYS A 664 -5.96 41.61 -13.56
C LYS A 664 -6.26 41.00 -14.94
N ILE A 665 -5.39 40.13 -15.46
CA ILE A 665 -5.60 39.40 -16.72
C ILE A 665 -6.79 38.43 -16.59
N TYR A 666 -6.87 37.68 -15.49
CA TYR A 666 -8.00 36.77 -15.24
C TYR A 666 -9.33 37.51 -14.97
N GLN A 667 -9.26 38.73 -14.44
CA GLN A 667 -10.37 39.50 -13.87
C GLN A 667 -11.01 38.77 -12.67
N ASN A 668 -10.21 38.00 -11.93
CA ASN A 668 -10.61 37.19 -10.77
C ASN A 668 -9.35 36.85 -9.93
N LYS A 669 -9.53 36.49 -8.65
CA LYS A 669 -8.42 36.03 -7.81
C LYS A 669 -7.83 34.72 -8.32
N VAL A 670 -6.51 34.55 -8.21
CA VAL A 670 -5.80 33.34 -8.70
C VAL A 670 -6.23 32.07 -7.96
N ASP A 671 -6.55 32.16 -6.66
CA ASP A 671 -6.81 31.03 -5.74
C ASP A 671 -8.10 30.23 -6.02
N ASN A 672 -8.66 30.29 -7.23
CA ASN A 672 -9.97 29.72 -7.59
C ASN A 672 -9.87 28.60 -8.65
N LEU A 673 -8.72 27.95 -8.78
CA LEU A 673 -8.49 26.84 -9.70
C LEU A 673 -9.05 25.51 -9.13
N GLY A 674 -9.19 24.48 -9.97
CA GLY A 674 -10.04 23.31 -9.70
C GLY A 674 -9.54 22.33 -8.62
N THR A 675 -10.35 21.31 -8.33
CA THR A 675 -10.04 20.24 -7.35
C THR A 675 -9.12 19.17 -7.93
N SER A 676 -8.23 18.63 -7.09
CA SER A 676 -7.17 17.68 -7.46
C SER A 676 -7.64 16.38 -8.11
N GLY A 677 -6.75 15.78 -8.91
CA GLY A 677 -7.09 14.59 -9.69
C GLY A 677 -7.41 13.46 -8.73
N PRO A 678 -8.40 12.59 -9.01
CA PRO A 678 -8.89 11.61 -8.04
C PRO A 678 -7.86 10.52 -7.64
N TRP A 679 -6.60 10.64 -8.11
CA TRP A 679 -5.57 9.60 -8.05
C TRP A 679 -4.19 10.04 -7.52
N LEU A 680 -3.96 11.33 -7.25
CA LEU A 680 -2.85 11.69 -6.35
C LEU A 680 -3.30 11.42 -4.91
N PRO A 681 -2.62 10.55 -4.15
CA PRO A 681 -2.79 10.52 -2.71
C PRO A 681 -2.44 11.91 -2.17
N LYS A 682 -3.35 12.53 -1.42
CA LYS A 682 -3.24 13.91 -0.94
C LYS A 682 -1.93 14.21 -0.17
N ASN A 683 -1.28 13.20 0.40
CA ASN A 683 0.03 13.32 1.02
C ASN A 683 1.20 13.36 0.02
N VAL A 684 1.09 12.68 -1.14
CA VAL A 684 2.01 12.86 -2.28
C VAL A 684 1.88 14.28 -2.81
N GLU A 685 0.65 14.78 -3.01
CA GLU A 685 0.37 16.15 -3.46
C GLU A 685 1.01 17.21 -2.54
N VAL A 686 0.82 17.10 -1.22
CA VAL A 686 1.47 17.99 -0.24
C VAL A 686 3.00 17.89 -0.30
N LYS A 687 3.55 16.68 -0.48
CA LYS A 687 4.99 16.46 -0.55
C LYS A 687 5.62 17.04 -1.82
N VAL A 688 5.01 16.82 -2.99
CA VAL A 688 5.45 17.37 -4.29
C VAL A 688 5.43 18.90 -4.24
N ASN A 689 4.38 19.51 -3.68
CA ASN A 689 4.32 20.97 -3.49
C ASN A 689 5.45 21.51 -2.59
N LYS A 690 5.82 20.82 -1.51
CA LYS A 690 7.00 21.18 -0.68
C LYS A 690 8.31 21.05 -1.47
N VAL A 691 8.47 19.97 -2.24
CA VAL A 691 9.66 19.70 -3.06
C VAL A 691 9.83 20.77 -4.13
N GLU A 692 8.77 21.10 -4.87
CA GLU A 692 8.80 22.12 -5.92
C GLU A 692 9.21 23.50 -5.37
N ARG A 693 8.65 23.90 -4.23
CA ARG A 693 9.06 25.14 -3.55
C ARG A 693 10.55 25.16 -3.25
N MET A 694 11.13 24.04 -2.80
CA MET A 694 12.56 23.95 -2.51
C MET A 694 13.43 23.95 -3.79
N LEU A 695 13.01 23.23 -4.83
CA LEU A 695 13.71 23.21 -6.12
C LEU A 695 13.77 24.62 -6.76
N ASN A 696 12.74 25.45 -6.60
CA ASN A 696 12.74 26.84 -7.07
C ASN A 696 13.84 27.72 -6.43
N PHE A 697 14.37 27.36 -5.26
CA PHE A 697 15.52 28.03 -4.64
C PHE A 697 16.84 27.35 -5.02
N LEU A 698 16.91 26.02 -4.92
CA LEU A 698 18.11 25.26 -5.25
C LEU A 698 18.59 25.50 -6.70
N VAL A 699 17.65 25.63 -7.65
CA VAL A 699 17.96 25.93 -9.06
C VAL A 699 18.60 27.30 -9.27
N GLN A 700 18.53 28.23 -8.31
CA GLN A 700 19.24 29.52 -8.42
C GLN A 700 20.73 29.36 -8.13
N SER A 701 21.08 28.53 -7.14
CA SER A 701 22.47 28.23 -6.77
C SER A 701 23.14 27.24 -7.72
N ASP A 702 22.41 26.21 -8.19
CA ASP A 702 22.94 25.20 -9.10
C ASP A 702 21.85 24.68 -10.06
N LYS A 703 22.09 24.81 -11.36
CA LYS A 703 21.14 24.40 -12.41
C LYS A 703 20.96 22.89 -12.51
N ILE A 704 21.77 22.08 -11.83
CA ILE A 704 21.55 20.63 -11.70
C ILE A 704 20.20 20.29 -11.03
N TRP A 705 19.66 21.20 -10.21
CA TRP A 705 18.36 21.09 -9.54
C TRP A 705 17.16 21.57 -10.38
N ASP A 706 17.34 21.80 -11.69
CA ASP A 706 16.24 22.11 -12.60
C ASP A 706 15.23 20.94 -12.65
N LYS A 707 14.05 21.15 -12.05
CA LYS A 707 12.94 20.16 -11.96
C LYS A 707 12.70 19.50 -13.32
N GLN A 708 12.75 20.26 -14.41
CA GLN A 708 12.46 19.76 -15.74
C GLN A 708 13.51 18.74 -16.22
N THR A 709 14.78 19.13 -16.11
CA THR A 709 15.93 18.30 -16.46
C THR A 709 15.96 17.02 -15.62
N MET A 710 15.62 17.12 -14.33
CA MET A 710 15.49 15.97 -13.43
C MET A 710 14.38 15.00 -13.87
N LEU A 711 13.17 15.50 -14.16
CA LEU A 711 12.04 14.66 -14.61
C LEU A 711 12.35 13.93 -15.94
N ASN A 712 12.90 14.64 -16.92
CA ASN A 712 13.29 14.05 -18.20
C ASN A 712 14.38 12.97 -18.02
N ARG A 713 15.35 13.20 -17.12
CA ARG A 713 16.37 12.20 -16.78
C ARG A 713 15.77 10.96 -16.13
N VAL A 714 14.80 11.10 -15.22
CA VAL A 714 14.11 9.94 -14.64
C VAL A 714 13.40 9.12 -15.73
N ARG A 715 12.67 9.77 -16.64
CA ARG A 715 11.95 9.10 -17.74
C ARG A 715 12.88 8.28 -18.64
N LEU A 716 13.98 8.90 -19.06
CA LEU A 716 15.00 8.29 -19.91
C LEU A 716 15.61 7.05 -19.25
N VAL A 717 16.10 7.18 -18.02
CA VAL A 717 16.79 6.09 -17.31
C VAL A 717 15.83 4.96 -16.94
N PHE A 718 14.60 5.28 -16.51
CA PHE A 718 13.56 4.29 -16.21
C PHE A 718 13.21 3.45 -17.45
N THR A 719 13.02 4.11 -18.59
CA THR A 719 12.65 3.47 -19.87
C THR A 719 13.80 2.59 -20.38
N ASN A 720 15.02 3.14 -20.45
CA ASN A 720 16.20 2.43 -20.93
C ASN A 720 16.48 1.15 -20.13
N ILE A 721 16.28 1.17 -18.82
CA ILE A 721 16.51 -0.01 -17.97
C ILE A 721 15.45 -1.10 -18.20
N HIS A 722 14.17 -0.74 -18.32
CA HIS A 722 13.12 -1.73 -18.60
C HIS A 722 13.32 -2.41 -19.96
N LEU A 723 13.84 -1.68 -20.94
CA LEU A 723 14.17 -2.19 -22.27
C LEU A 723 15.47 -3.01 -22.28
N ALA A 724 16.48 -2.62 -21.52
CA ALA A 724 17.68 -3.43 -21.28
C ALA A 724 17.32 -4.78 -20.62
N LEU A 725 16.29 -4.82 -19.76
CA LEU A 725 15.76 -6.07 -19.19
C LEU A 725 15.04 -6.94 -20.24
N GLU A 726 14.29 -6.35 -21.18
CA GLU A 726 13.65 -7.08 -22.29
C GLU A 726 14.68 -7.62 -23.30
N ALA A 727 15.65 -6.79 -23.69
CA ALA A 727 16.77 -7.20 -24.55
C ALA A 727 17.72 -8.20 -23.86
N GLY A 728 17.71 -8.23 -22.52
CA GLY A 728 18.61 -9.03 -21.71
C GLY A 728 20.08 -8.58 -21.82
N GLU A 729 20.34 -7.30 -22.04
CA GLU A 729 21.71 -6.75 -22.11
C GLU A 729 21.76 -5.27 -21.74
N LEU A 730 22.90 -4.84 -21.19
CA LEU A 730 23.20 -3.45 -20.90
C LEU A 730 24.16 -2.92 -21.95
N THR A 731 23.75 -1.94 -22.75
CA THR A 731 24.67 -1.27 -23.67
C THR A 731 25.50 -0.23 -22.91
N PRO A 732 26.72 0.12 -23.38
CA PRO A 732 27.56 1.12 -22.71
C PRO A 732 26.88 2.48 -22.52
N ALA A 733 25.97 2.85 -23.43
CA ALA A 733 25.19 4.08 -23.35
C ALA A 733 24.13 4.06 -22.23
N ILE A 734 23.62 2.88 -21.84
CA ILE A 734 22.71 2.70 -20.71
C ILE A 734 23.51 2.54 -19.41
N GLU A 735 24.62 1.81 -19.44
CA GLU A 735 25.55 1.65 -18.32
C GLU A 735 26.04 2.99 -17.76
N ALA A 736 26.38 3.95 -18.64
CA ALA A 736 26.80 5.29 -18.26
C ALA A 736 25.74 6.11 -17.46
N GLN A 737 24.48 5.67 -17.44
CA GLN A 737 23.36 6.31 -16.74
C GLN A 737 23.21 5.82 -15.27
N LEU A 738 24.01 4.83 -14.87
CA LEU A 738 23.91 4.12 -13.59
C LEU A 738 25.11 4.42 -12.69
N TYR A 739 24.96 4.22 -11.38
CA TYR A 739 26.13 4.05 -10.50
C TYR A 739 26.86 2.72 -10.86
N PRO A 740 28.20 2.64 -10.74
CA PRO A 740 28.94 1.44 -11.14
C PRO A 740 28.48 0.13 -10.50
N SER A 741 28.12 0.16 -9.21
CA SER A 741 27.56 -1.00 -8.50
C SER A 741 26.20 -1.45 -9.06
N ILE A 742 25.36 -0.49 -9.47
CA ILE A 742 24.05 -0.72 -10.08
C ILE A 742 24.21 -1.36 -11.47
N ALA A 743 25.20 -0.94 -12.25
CA ALA A 743 25.58 -1.60 -13.51
C ALA A 743 26.12 -3.02 -13.30
N GLU A 744 26.99 -3.23 -12.30
CA GLU A 744 27.52 -4.56 -11.97
C GLU A 744 26.41 -5.54 -11.60
N GLN A 745 25.49 -5.13 -10.72
CA GLN A 745 24.29 -5.91 -10.37
C GLN A 745 23.40 -6.21 -11.56
N PHE A 746 23.28 -5.25 -12.50
CA PHE A 746 22.52 -5.43 -13.71
C PHE A 746 23.10 -6.60 -14.52
N ASN A 747 24.39 -6.52 -14.82
CA ASN A 747 25.11 -7.53 -15.61
C ASN A 747 25.13 -8.90 -14.93
N GLN A 748 25.37 -8.98 -13.61
CA GLN A 748 25.33 -10.23 -12.86
C GLN A 748 23.95 -10.91 -12.92
N THR A 749 22.87 -10.15 -12.76
CA THR A 749 21.51 -10.74 -12.72
C THR A 749 21.04 -11.13 -14.11
N ILE A 750 21.30 -10.30 -15.13
CA ILE A 750 21.02 -10.63 -16.54
C ILE A 750 21.82 -11.85 -17.01
N GLY A 751 23.10 -11.96 -16.65
CA GLY A 751 23.90 -13.16 -16.94
C GLY A 751 23.29 -14.43 -16.33
N THR A 752 22.81 -14.34 -15.09
CA THR A 752 22.09 -15.43 -14.41
C THR A 752 20.77 -15.78 -15.09
N TRP A 753 20.05 -14.78 -15.61
CA TRP A 753 18.79 -14.97 -16.35
C TRP A 753 19.00 -15.61 -17.72
N LYS A 754 19.96 -15.12 -18.50
CA LYS A 754 20.38 -15.73 -19.78
C LYS A 754 20.83 -17.19 -19.58
N ALA A 755 21.57 -17.49 -18.51
CA ALA A 755 21.99 -18.86 -18.17
C ALA A 755 20.82 -19.81 -17.78
N GLN A 756 19.62 -19.28 -17.51
CA GLN A 756 18.41 -20.04 -17.21
C GLN A 756 17.38 -20.00 -18.36
N ASP A 757 17.75 -19.42 -19.50
CA ASP A 757 16.88 -19.05 -20.62
C ASP A 757 15.59 -18.33 -20.17
N ASN A 758 15.73 -17.43 -19.20
CA ASN A 758 14.65 -16.56 -18.73
C ASN A 758 14.63 -15.27 -19.57
N SER A 759 13.44 -14.85 -19.98
CA SER A 759 13.23 -13.54 -20.59
C SER A 759 11.96 -12.87 -20.08
N ILE A 760 11.89 -11.54 -20.27
CA ILE A 760 10.69 -10.75 -20.07
C ILE A 760 10.35 -9.98 -21.34
N GLU A 761 9.07 -9.84 -21.59
CA GLU A 761 8.47 -9.08 -22.68
C GLU A 761 7.45 -8.11 -22.05
N TYR A 762 7.49 -6.83 -22.41
CA TYR A 762 6.55 -5.81 -21.96
C TYR A 762 5.70 -5.30 -23.12
N ARG A 763 4.39 -5.55 -23.10
CA ARG A 763 3.44 -4.97 -24.07
C ARG A 763 2.81 -3.71 -23.51
N ASN A 764 2.63 -2.70 -24.38
CA ASN A 764 2.17 -1.36 -24.02
C ASN A 764 2.93 -0.80 -22.78
N PHE A 765 4.26 -0.89 -22.76
CA PHE A 765 5.05 -0.28 -21.68
C PHE A 765 5.09 1.24 -21.84
N CYS A 766 4.47 1.96 -20.90
CA CYS A 766 4.44 3.42 -20.92
C CYS A 766 4.68 4.01 -19.52
N VAL A 767 5.52 5.05 -19.45
CA VAL A 767 5.68 5.87 -18.24
C VAL A 767 4.54 6.90 -18.20
N ARG A 768 3.66 6.73 -17.23
CA ARG A 768 2.41 7.48 -17.09
C ARG A 768 2.57 8.81 -16.37
N LYS A 769 3.36 8.85 -15.29
CA LYS A 769 3.65 10.08 -14.52
C LYS A 769 4.95 9.94 -13.72
N ILE A 770 5.64 11.06 -13.49
CA ILE A 770 6.83 11.13 -12.64
C ILE A 770 6.67 12.28 -11.64
N ASP A 771 6.80 11.98 -10.35
CA ASP A 771 6.79 12.98 -9.28
C ASP A 771 8.14 12.98 -8.54
N ILE A 772 8.77 14.13 -8.32
CA ILE A 772 9.92 14.22 -7.40
C ILE A 772 9.38 14.28 -5.97
N VAL A 773 9.64 13.23 -5.19
CA VAL A 773 9.01 13.01 -3.87
C VAL A 773 9.96 13.20 -2.69
N LEU A 774 11.27 13.30 -2.92
CA LEU A 774 12.25 13.64 -1.89
C LEU A 774 13.47 14.30 -2.54
N VAL A 775 14.03 15.32 -1.89
CA VAL A 775 15.26 15.99 -2.31
C VAL A 775 16.16 16.18 -1.10
N LYS A 776 17.46 15.91 -1.26
CA LYS A 776 18.50 16.15 -0.26
C LYS A 776 19.71 16.82 -0.92
N SER A 777 19.94 18.08 -0.55
CA SER A 777 21.10 18.87 -0.94
C SER A 777 22.09 18.95 0.22
N PHE A 778 23.36 18.73 -0.06
CA PHE A 778 24.47 18.72 0.88
C PHE A 778 25.56 19.70 0.43
N ASN A 779 26.42 20.14 1.36
CA ASN A 779 27.58 20.96 1.04
C ASN A 779 28.57 20.19 0.14
N ASP A 780 28.72 18.90 0.39
CA ASP A 780 29.40 17.95 -0.49
C ASP A 780 28.45 17.50 -1.60
N LYS A 781 28.59 18.11 -2.78
CA LYS A 781 27.71 17.85 -3.93
C LYS A 781 27.65 16.37 -4.34
N THR A 782 28.66 15.55 -4.06
CA THR A 782 28.67 14.11 -4.41
C THR A 782 27.64 13.30 -3.61
N LYS A 783 27.15 13.87 -2.49
CA LYS A 783 26.08 13.28 -1.66
C LYS A 783 24.68 13.72 -2.09
N ASN A 784 24.56 14.69 -3.00
CA ASN A 784 23.27 15.18 -3.48
C ASN A 784 22.45 14.03 -4.08
N GLU A 785 21.20 13.92 -3.67
CA GLU A 785 20.28 12.90 -4.16
C GLU A 785 18.83 13.36 -4.17
N PHE A 786 18.05 12.79 -5.07
CA PHE A 786 16.59 12.93 -5.08
C PHE A 786 15.92 11.58 -5.35
N THR A 787 14.70 11.41 -4.85
CA THR A 787 13.85 10.24 -5.13
C THR A 787 12.65 10.68 -5.96
N ALA A 788 12.40 9.98 -7.07
CA ALA A 788 11.21 10.14 -7.89
C ALA A 788 10.26 8.94 -7.71
N ARG A 789 8.96 9.21 -7.64
CA ARG A 789 7.90 8.20 -7.86
C ARG A 789 7.65 8.12 -9.35
N VAL A 790 7.73 6.93 -9.92
CA VAL A 790 7.39 6.67 -11.33
C VAL A 790 6.13 5.82 -11.36
N ALA A 791 5.06 6.36 -11.94
CA ALA A 791 3.88 5.59 -12.30
C ALA A 791 4.03 5.14 -13.77
N ALA A 792 3.79 3.86 -14.02
CA ALA A 792 3.86 3.26 -15.36
C ALA A 792 2.71 2.28 -15.58
N HIS A 793 2.56 1.78 -16.80
CA HIS A 793 1.70 0.64 -17.11
C HIS A 793 2.39 -0.30 -18.10
N ALA A 794 2.10 -1.61 -18.01
CA ALA A 794 2.50 -2.61 -19.00
C ALA A 794 1.69 -3.90 -18.81
N GLN A 795 1.55 -4.69 -19.87
CA GLN A 795 1.27 -6.12 -19.76
C GLN A 795 2.62 -6.86 -19.79
N ARG A 796 3.04 -7.46 -18.67
CA ARG A 796 4.31 -8.21 -18.59
C ARG A 796 4.10 -9.67 -18.92
N ILE A 797 5.07 -10.26 -19.61
CA ILE A 797 5.08 -11.69 -19.97
C ILE A 797 6.46 -12.22 -19.64
N GLN A 798 6.55 -13.16 -18.70
CA GLN A 798 7.80 -13.85 -18.38
C GLN A 798 7.85 -15.21 -19.07
N ARG A 799 8.99 -15.52 -19.68
CA ARG A 799 9.25 -16.79 -20.35
C ARG A 799 10.45 -17.48 -19.71
N GLN A 800 10.45 -18.80 -19.78
CA GLN A 800 11.62 -19.63 -19.49
C GLN A 800 11.65 -20.79 -20.48
N ASN A 801 12.79 -21.02 -21.15
CA ASN A 801 12.88 -22.01 -22.24
C ASN A 801 11.81 -21.75 -23.33
N GLY A 802 11.63 -20.48 -23.71
CA GLY A 802 10.57 -19.99 -24.62
C GLY A 802 9.12 -20.08 -24.12
N ARG A 803 8.84 -20.90 -23.09
CA ARG A 803 7.49 -21.12 -22.54
C ARG A 803 7.07 -19.97 -21.63
N VAL A 804 5.85 -19.47 -21.80
CA VAL A 804 5.25 -18.49 -20.88
C VAL A 804 5.12 -19.13 -19.49
N LEU A 805 5.88 -18.63 -18.53
CA LEU A 805 5.67 -18.93 -17.11
C LEU A 805 4.51 -18.10 -16.57
N THR A 806 4.48 -16.82 -16.94
CA THR A 806 3.62 -15.81 -16.32
C THR A 806 3.24 -14.74 -17.34
N GLN A 807 2.03 -14.19 -17.20
CA GLN A 807 1.51 -13.16 -18.11
C GLN A 807 0.41 -12.35 -17.43
N ASP A 808 0.52 -11.03 -17.49
CA ASP A 808 -0.54 -10.07 -17.13
C ASP A 808 -1.76 -10.29 -18.04
N LYS A 809 -2.96 -10.40 -17.44
CA LYS A 809 -4.21 -10.64 -18.21
C LYS A 809 -4.50 -9.47 -19.15
N GLU A 810 -4.38 -8.27 -18.60
CA GLU A 810 -4.53 -6.99 -19.27
C GLU A 810 -3.30 -6.11 -18.99
N VAL A 811 -3.20 -4.97 -19.69
CA VAL A 811 -2.23 -3.92 -19.38
C VAL A 811 -2.46 -3.42 -17.96
N THR A 812 -1.48 -3.62 -17.07
CA THR A 812 -1.64 -3.41 -15.63
C THR A 812 -0.83 -2.18 -15.17
N PRO A 813 -1.43 -1.24 -14.42
CA PRO A 813 -0.71 -0.11 -13.84
C PRO A 813 0.22 -0.53 -12.69
N PHE A 814 1.40 0.07 -12.60
CA PHE A 814 2.33 -0.11 -11.49
C PHE A 814 2.99 1.21 -11.07
N GLU A 815 3.66 1.20 -9.91
CA GLU A 815 4.38 2.36 -9.35
C GLU A 815 5.68 1.89 -8.70
N GLU A 816 6.77 2.63 -8.96
CA GLU A 816 8.10 2.41 -8.40
C GLU A 816 8.68 3.71 -7.84
N TYR A 817 9.76 3.61 -7.07
CA TYR A 817 10.43 4.75 -6.43
C TYR A 817 11.93 4.65 -6.67
N TRP A 818 12.49 5.59 -7.44
CA TRP A 818 13.85 5.54 -7.98
C TRP A 818 14.65 6.70 -7.41
N THR A 819 15.80 6.40 -6.80
CA THR A 819 16.70 7.41 -6.21
C THR A 819 17.89 7.65 -7.12
N PHE A 820 18.09 8.91 -7.48
CA PHE A 820 19.19 9.39 -8.31
C PHE A 820 20.18 10.11 -7.42
N GLY A 821 21.47 9.79 -7.58
CA GLY A 821 22.57 10.50 -6.95
C GLY A 821 23.37 11.29 -7.99
N LEU A 822 24.09 12.32 -7.54
CA LEU A 822 24.96 13.10 -8.40
C LEU A 822 26.34 12.44 -8.52
N LEU A 823 26.70 12.01 -9.73
CA LEU A 823 27.99 11.38 -10.04
C LEU A 823 28.45 11.83 -11.43
N ASP A 824 29.71 12.26 -11.54
CA ASP A 824 30.30 12.86 -12.75
C ASP A 824 29.47 14.03 -13.31
N GLU A 825 29.04 14.93 -12.42
CA GLU A 825 28.13 16.08 -12.68
C GLU A 825 26.78 15.71 -13.31
N GLN A 826 26.40 14.43 -13.30
CA GLN A 826 25.12 13.95 -13.82
C GLN A 826 24.31 13.20 -12.76
N TRP A 827 22.99 13.34 -12.84
CA TRP A 827 22.08 12.45 -12.11
C TRP A 827 22.17 11.04 -12.69
N LYS A 828 22.67 10.09 -11.89
CA LYS A 828 22.76 8.67 -12.23
C LYS A 828 21.90 7.84 -11.27
N LEU A 829 21.35 6.72 -11.74
CA LEU A 829 20.52 5.86 -10.90
C LEU A 829 21.38 5.23 -9.79
N LYS A 830 21.02 5.50 -8.55
CA LYS A 830 21.75 5.10 -7.33
C LYS A 830 21.05 3.98 -6.57
N ASP A 831 19.71 3.96 -6.54
CA ASP A 831 18.91 2.94 -5.86
C ASP A 831 17.48 2.85 -6.43
N VAL A 832 16.82 1.69 -6.26
CA VAL A 832 15.40 1.47 -6.58
C VAL A 832 14.72 0.88 -5.35
N MET A 833 13.84 1.67 -4.74
CA MET A 833 13.23 1.36 -3.45
C MET A 833 12.01 0.44 -3.59
N LEU A 834 11.82 -0.47 -2.64
CA LEU A 834 10.56 -1.21 -2.50
C LEU A 834 9.40 -0.22 -2.30
N LYS A 835 8.21 -0.55 -2.83
CA LYS A 835 6.99 0.28 -2.70
C LYS A 835 6.66 0.68 -1.25
N ALA A 836 7.02 -0.14 -0.26
CA ALA A 836 6.87 0.18 1.16
C ALA A 836 7.94 1.18 1.69
N GLN A 837 9.16 1.17 1.15
CA GLN A 837 10.21 2.14 1.46
C GLN A 837 9.93 3.47 0.76
N GLY A 838 9.55 3.46 -0.52
CA GLY A 838 9.12 4.66 -1.25
C GLY A 838 7.93 5.36 -0.59
N LYS A 839 6.94 4.60 -0.09
CA LYS A 839 5.86 5.16 0.72
C LYS A 839 6.30 5.75 2.07
N LYS A 840 7.43 5.32 2.64
CA LYS A 840 8.05 5.98 3.81
C LYS A 840 8.83 7.24 3.42
N ALA A 841 9.45 7.27 2.24
CA ALA A 841 10.16 8.45 1.73
C ALA A 841 9.22 9.67 1.57
N LEU A 842 7.95 9.45 1.22
CA LEU A 842 6.89 10.48 1.21
C LEU A 842 6.73 11.21 2.56
N GLY A 843 6.92 10.50 3.67
CA GLY A 843 6.85 11.06 5.03
C GLY A 843 8.19 11.56 5.58
N SER A 844 9.28 11.48 4.81
CA SER A 844 10.58 12.03 5.19
C SER A 844 10.62 13.53 4.86
N GLU A 845 11.22 14.37 5.69
CA GLU A 845 11.44 15.78 5.32
C GLU A 845 12.53 15.93 4.25
N ASN A 846 12.46 17.00 3.47
CA ASN A 846 13.55 17.34 2.55
C ASN A 846 14.74 17.91 3.35
N LEU A 847 15.94 17.83 2.78
CA LEU A 847 17.16 18.31 3.41
C LEU A 847 17.89 19.32 2.51
N GLU A 848 18.36 20.41 3.12
CA GLU A 848 19.34 21.30 2.54
C GLU A 848 20.34 21.66 3.65
N GLU A 849 21.53 21.05 3.61
CA GLU A 849 22.50 21.08 4.73
C GLU A 849 23.03 22.49 5.03
N SER A 850 23.09 23.37 4.02
CA SER A 850 23.57 24.75 4.14
C SER A 850 22.51 25.70 4.74
N SER A 851 21.25 25.28 4.83
CA SER A 851 20.12 26.11 5.24
C SER A 851 19.64 25.78 6.65
N SER A 852 19.27 26.80 7.41
CA SER A 852 18.67 26.58 8.74
C SER A 852 17.29 25.91 8.61
N PRO A 853 16.82 25.15 9.62
CA PRO A 853 15.47 24.56 9.60
C PRO A 853 14.36 25.58 9.39
N ASP A 854 14.57 26.83 9.80
CA ASP A 854 13.61 27.92 9.61
C ASP A 854 13.68 28.54 8.21
N LEU A 855 14.84 28.51 7.55
CA LEU A 855 14.99 28.86 6.14
C LEU A 855 14.34 27.81 5.23
N VAL A 856 14.48 26.52 5.55
CA VAL A 856 13.77 25.43 4.84
C VAL A 856 12.25 25.54 5.02
N LYS A 857 11.76 25.86 6.24
CA LYS A 857 10.34 26.20 6.45
C LYS A 857 9.92 27.44 5.68
N TRP A 858 10.77 28.48 5.62
CA TRP A 858 10.50 29.72 4.88
C TRP A 858 10.33 29.44 3.38
N TYR A 859 11.16 28.58 2.77
CA TYR A 859 10.96 28.12 1.39
C TYR A 859 9.56 27.53 1.20
N TYR A 860 9.09 26.71 2.13
CA TYR A 860 7.73 26.16 2.08
C TYR A 860 6.61 27.21 2.24
N THR A 861 6.88 28.42 2.72
CA THR A 861 5.91 29.53 2.79
C THR A 861 5.80 30.36 1.51
N LYS A 862 6.78 30.27 0.60
CA LYS A 862 6.83 31.11 -0.61
C LYS A 862 6.17 30.38 -1.78
N LYS A 863 5.24 31.07 -2.47
CA LYS A 863 4.69 30.59 -3.75
C LYS A 863 5.71 30.66 -4.90
N ARG A 864 6.69 31.58 -4.83
CA ARG A 864 7.70 31.83 -5.87
C ARG A 864 9.06 32.17 -5.25
N ALA A 865 10.15 31.90 -5.97
CA ALA A 865 11.41 32.60 -5.74
C ALA A 865 11.26 34.07 -6.14
N LEU A 866 12.03 34.96 -5.51
CA LEU A 866 12.12 36.38 -5.86
C LEU A 866 13.13 36.61 -6.98
#